data_AF-A0AAQ5Y2R0-F1
#
_entry.id   AF-A0AAQ5Y2R0-F1
#
_cell.length_a   1.000
_cell.length_b   1.000
_cell.length_c   1.000
_cell.angle_alpha   90.00
_cell.angle_beta   90.00
_cell.angle_gamma   90.00
#
_symmetry.space_group_name_H-M   'P 1'
#
loop_
_entity.id
_entity.type
_entity.pdbx_description
1 polymer ?
#
loop_
_entity_poly.entity_id
_entity_poly.type
_entity_poly.pdbx_seq_one_letter_code
_entity_poly.pdbx_strand_id
1 'polypeptide(L)'
;MAMRAGQLLSPCLLAVALLVLANGPQSVLCCPSRCLCFRTTVRCMHLNLETVPAVSPQTTILDLRFNKIKDLQPGSFRRLKNLNTLLLNNNHIRRIPRGAFEDLENLKYLYLYKNEIQSIDRQAFKGLVSLEQLYLHFNNIESLEPESFTHLPKLERLNALNMRDDSRLNLLEDGTLMIQDTRETDQGVYQCMAKNVAGEVKTSQVTLRYFGAPSRPSFVIQPQNTEVLVGESVTLECSATGQPQPRVSWTKGDRTPLPNDVRINITPSGGLYIQNVVQADGGQYTCFASNNVDTIHATAYIIVQATPQFTVTPQDQSVLEGHTVDFPCEASGYPQPVIAWTRGGSPLPLDRRHVVLSSGTLRITRVAAHDEGQYECQAVSPVGTVRTAVQLITPVFTNAPRDLTVESGQDVQIPCSAQGQPQPVLTWNKDGIQVTESGKFHISPEGYLEVKDVGTADAGRYECVARNPIGYQVASMVLTVTGKKEGDTFVSTSIEQAIRNVDSAIESTRRRLFDGQPRTPGELLALFRYPRDPYTVEQARAGEIFEQTLLLIQNHVNQGLMVDTNGTAFRYNDLVSPHFLDVIANLSGCTAHRRFNNCSDICFHQKYRSHDGTCNNLQHSMWGASLTAFERLLKSVYDNGFNLPRGATELLHNGYRLPLPRLVSTTMIGTETITPDDRYTHMLMQWGQFLDHDLDSTVAALSQSRFSDGQLCAQVCTNDPPCFPIQFPPNDPRQLRSGARCMFFVRSSPVCGSGMTSLLMNSVYPREQINQLTSYIDASNVYGSSRHESEEIRDLASQRGLLRQGIIQRTGKPLLPFATGPPTECMRDENESPIPCFLAGDHRANEQLGLTAMHTVWFREHNRIATELLRLNPHWDGDTIYHEARKIVGAQMQHITYSHWLPKILGEAGIKMMGPYAGYDPNVNAGIFNAFATAAFRFGHTLINPILYRLDEDFQPIPQGHISLHRAFFSPFRIVNEGGIDPLLRGLFGVAGKMRVSTQLLNTELTERLFSMAHAVALDLAAMNIQRGRDHGIPPYNDYRTFCNLTSAQTFDDLRNEIKNPNVREKLQRLYGTPLNIDLFPALMAEDLVPGSRLGPTLMCLLATQFKRLRDGDRFWYENPGVFTPAQLTQLKQSSLTRVLCDNGDNITRIQQDVFRVAELPHGYGSCDDVSQIDLRMWQDCCEGRKWASQHAAFFFCTILFTQIWSYQGGTHIS
;
A
#
# COMPACT_ATOMS: atom_id res chain seq x y z
N MET A 1 -70.96 -12.37 -1.58
CA MET A 1 -71.68 -12.92 -0.40
C MET A 1 -71.03 -12.40 0.88
N ALA A 2 -71.71 -12.51 2.02
CA ALA A 2 -71.43 -11.69 3.20
C ALA A 2 -70.51 -12.34 4.25
N MET A 3 -70.05 -11.47 5.16
CA MET A 3 -69.64 -11.71 6.56
C MET A 3 -68.24 -12.26 6.92
N ARG A 4 -67.56 -11.41 7.72
CA ARG A 4 -66.91 -11.69 9.02
C ARG A 4 -65.87 -12.83 9.13
N ALA A 5 -64.62 -12.41 9.34
CA ALA A 5 -63.92 -12.69 10.60
C ALA A 5 -62.99 -11.51 10.93
N GLY A 6 -62.87 -11.17 12.21
CA GLY A 6 -61.91 -10.20 12.74
C GLY A 6 -61.47 -10.63 14.13
N GLN A 7 -60.52 -9.89 14.74
CA GLN A 7 -59.68 -10.27 15.89
C GLN A 7 -58.42 -11.07 15.50
N LEU A 8 -57.21 -10.80 15.99
CA LEU A 8 -56.70 -9.77 16.91
C LEU A 8 -55.22 -9.50 16.56
N LEU A 9 -54.77 -8.23 16.61
CA LEU A 9 -53.34 -7.90 16.69
C LEU A 9 -53.08 -6.97 17.88
N SER A 10 -52.01 -7.25 18.61
CA SER A 10 -51.73 -6.70 19.95
C SER A 10 -51.21 -5.25 19.91
N PRO A 11 -51.52 -4.39 20.92
CA PRO A 11 -51.04 -3.01 20.99
C PRO A 11 -49.50 -2.86 20.97
N CYS A 12 -48.77 -3.91 21.31
CA CYS A 12 -47.30 -3.90 21.36
C CYS A 12 -46.66 -3.66 19.98
N LEU A 13 -47.32 -4.06 18.89
CA LEU A 13 -46.81 -3.88 17.52
C LEU A 13 -46.89 -2.42 17.03
N LEU A 14 -47.82 -1.60 17.55
CA LEU A 14 -47.91 -0.18 17.19
C LEU A 14 -46.79 0.67 17.81
N ALA A 15 -46.34 0.31 19.02
CA ALA A 15 -45.26 1.03 19.71
C ALA A 15 -43.89 0.83 19.01
N VAL A 16 -43.61 -0.39 18.53
CA VAL A 16 -42.39 -0.69 17.77
C VAL A 16 -42.39 0.01 16.41
N ALA A 17 -43.54 0.05 15.72
CA ALA A 17 -43.68 0.75 14.44
C ALA A 17 -43.42 2.27 14.52
N LEU A 18 -43.75 2.91 15.66
CA LEU A 18 -43.56 4.36 15.85
C LEU A 18 -42.15 4.73 16.34
N LEU A 19 -41.44 3.85 17.04
CA LEU A 19 -40.04 4.08 17.42
C LEU A 19 -39.06 3.93 16.25
N VAL A 20 -39.37 3.07 15.27
CA VAL A 20 -38.56 2.88 14.05
C VAL A 20 -38.62 4.08 13.10
N LEU A 21 -39.65 4.94 13.20
CA LEU A 21 -39.82 6.12 12.34
C LEU A 21 -39.25 7.42 12.91
N ALA A 22 -38.74 7.42 14.15
CA ALA A 22 -38.23 8.63 14.82
C ALA A 22 -36.70 8.75 14.87
N ASN A 23 -35.96 7.65 14.69
CA ASN A 23 -34.49 7.62 14.67
C ASN A 23 -33.96 6.67 13.59
N GLY A 24 -34.28 6.95 12.33
CA GLY A 24 -33.45 6.45 11.22
C GLY A 24 -32.04 7.04 11.35
N PRO A 25 -30.97 6.30 11.01
CA PRO A 25 -29.62 6.85 11.06
C PRO A 25 -29.56 8.11 10.20
N GLN A 26 -28.90 9.16 10.68
CA GLN A 26 -28.52 10.29 9.83
C GLN A 26 -27.59 9.74 8.75
N SER A 27 -28.16 9.42 7.59
CA SER A 27 -27.41 8.96 6.45
C SER A 27 -26.51 10.09 5.99
N VAL A 28 -25.24 10.03 6.37
CA VAL A 28 -24.17 10.69 5.62
C VAL A 28 -24.25 10.09 4.23
N LEU A 29 -24.93 10.79 3.32
CA LEU A 29 -25.14 10.34 1.95
C LEU A 29 -23.81 10.44 1.21
N CYS A 30 -23.04 9.35 1.29
CA CYS A 30 -21.89 9.09 0.45
C CYS A 30 -22.28 9.18 -1.04
N CYS A 31 -21.27 9.27 -1.90
CA CYS A 31 -21.49 9.26 -3.34
C CYS A 31 -22.37 8.06 -3.75
N PRO A 32 -23.40 8.24 -4.60
CA PRO A 32 -24.14 7.11 -5.14
C PRO A 32 -23.16 6.15 -5.83
N SER A 33 -23.25 4.85 -5.55
CA SER A 33 -22.24 3.85 -5.95
C SER A 33 -21.98 3.73 -7.45
N ARG A 34 -22.82 4.35 -8.30
CA ARG A 34 -22.67 4.39 -9.76
C ARG A 34 -22.26 5.76 -10.29
N CYS A 35 -22.25 6.80 -9.46
CA CYS A 35 -21.90 8.16 -9.84
C CYS A 35 -20.45 8.51 -9.44
N LEU A 36 -19.87 9.47 -10.14
CA LEU A 36 -18.56 10.05 -9.78
C LEU A 36 -18.79 11.33 -8.98
N CYS A 37 -18.28 11.40 -7.75
CA CYS A 37 -18.38 12.58 -6.91
C CYS A 37 -17.01 13.20 -6.67
N PHE A 38 -16.87 14.48 -6.97
CA PHE A 38 -15.67 15.26 -6.71
C PHE A 38 -16.05 16.59 -6.07
N ARG A 39 -15.65 16.80 -4.80
CA ARG A 39 -16.07 17.93 -3.97
C ARG A 39 -17.60 18.06 -3.94
N THR A 40 -18.16 19.07 -4.61
CA THR A 40 -19.60 19.35 -4.73
C THR A 40 -20.17 19.02 -6.11
N THR A 41 -19.39 18.43 -7.02
CA THR A 41 -19.86 17.98 -8.34
C THR A 41 -20.23 16.51 -8.27
N VAL A 42 -21.45 16.17 -8.70
CA VAL A 42 -21.93 14.79 -8.81
C VAL A 42 -22.25 14.49 -10.28
N ARG A 43 -21.50 13.58 -10.89
CA ARG A 43 -21.69 13.15 -12.29
C ARG A 43 -22.31 11.76 -12.32
N CYS A 44 -23.52 11.69 -12.82
CA CYS A 44 -24.36 10.50 -12.91
C CYS A 44 -24.76 10.22 -14.38
N MET A 45 -23.87 10.51 -15.34
CA MET A 45 -24.15 10.40 -16.77
C MET A 45 -23.88 8.99 -17.33
N HIS A 46 -24.62 8.58 -18.38
CA HIS A 46 -24.53 7.24 -19.00
C HIS A 46 -24.86 6.05 -18.07
N LEU A 47 -25.62 6.26 -16.99
CA LEU A 47 -25.89 5.26 -15.97
C LEU A 47 -27.22 4.50 -16.15
N ASN A 48 -27.98 4.81 -17.20
CA ASN A 48 -29.31 4.23 -17.47
C ASN A 48 -30.33 4.47 -16.34
N LEU A 49 -30.20 5.58 -15.61
CA LEU A 49 -31.10 5.94 -14.52
C LEU A 49 -32.51 6.23 -15.05
N GLU A 50 -33.53 5.60 -14.48
CA GLU A 50 -34.94 5.89 -14.79
C GLU A 50 -35.53 6.99 -13.87
N THR A 51 -34.86 7.26 -12.74
CA THR A 51 -35.23 8.29 -11.74
C THR A 51 -34.01 9.09 -11.30
N VAL A 52 -34.23 10.28 -10.75
CA VAL A 52 -33.15 11.10 -10.14
C VAL A 52 -32.59 10.38 -8.90
N PRO A 53 -31.26 10.20 -8.76
CA PRO A 53 -30.64 9.56 -7.60
C PRO A 53 -30.57 10.50 -6.39
N ALA A 54 -30.58 9.94 -5.18
CA ALA A 54 -30.35 10.70 -3.96
C ALA A 54 -28.88 11.14 -3.88
N VAL A 55 -28.63 12.45 -3.74
CA VAL A 55 -27.28 13.05 -3.72
C VAL A 55 -27.11 14.02 -2.55
N SER A 56 -25.86 14.37 -2.24
CA SER A 56 -25.51 15.25 -1.13
C SER A 56 -26.15 16.65 -1.25
N PRO A 57 -26.72 17.25 -0.17
CA PRO A 57 -27.25 18.63 -0.18
C PRO A 57 -26.23 19.72 -0.54
N GLN A 58 -24.94 19.41 -0.42
CA GLN A 58 -23.82 20.28 -0.78
C GLN A 58 -23.54 20.31 -2.30
N THR A 59 -24.28 19.55 -3.11
CA THR A 59 -24.06 19.46 -4.56
C THR A 59 -24.32 20.80 -5.27
N THR A 60 -23.34 21.27 -6.06
CA THR A 60 -23.42 22.48 -6.88
C THR A 60 -23.60 22.20 -8.37
N ILE A 61 -23.20 21.02 -8.85
CA ILE A 61 -23.39 20.57 -10.24
C ILE A 61 -23.90 19.13 -10.22
N LEU A 62 -25.01 18.87 -10.93
CA LEU A 62 -25.61 17.55 -11.08
C LEU A 62 -25.76 17.21 -12.57
N ASP A 63 -24.93 16.29 -13.06
CA ASP A 63 -24.97 15.81 -14.45
C ASP A 63 -25.73 14.49 -14.54
N LEU A 64 -26.91 14.52 -15.16
CA LEU A 64 -27.81 13.37 -15.37
C LEU A 64 -28.04 13.10 -16.87
N ARG A 65 -27.14 13.56 -17.74
CA ARG A 65 -27.25 13.36 -19.20
C ARG A 65 -27.10 11.90 -19.61
N PHE A 66 -27.70 11.55 -20.75
CA PHE A 66 -27.59 10.21 -21.35
C PHE A 66 -28.10 9.10 -20.39
N ASN A 67 -29.26 9.33 -19.78
CA ASN A 67 -29.95 8.37 -18.92
C ASN A 67 -31.31 7.99 -19.52
N LYS A 68 -32.15 7.30 -18.75
CA LYS A 68 -33.47 6.80 -19.18
C LYS A 68 -34.63 7.47 -18.40
N ILE A 69 -34.42 8.68 -17.86
CA ILE A 69 -35.39 9.36 -17.00
C ILE A 69 -36.64 9.73 -17.81
N LYS A 70 -37.83 9.30 -17.36
CA LYS A 70 -39.13 9.49 -18.06
C LYS A 70 -40.05 10.50 -17.38
N ASP A 71 -40.13 10.45 -16.06
CA ASP A 71 -40.95 11.34 -15.23
C ASP A 71 -40.07 12.03 -14.18
N LEU A 72 -40.21 13.35 -14.05
CA LEU A 72 -39.66 14.12 -12.94
C LEU A 72 -40.69 14.14 -11.80
N GLN A 73 -40.46 13.38 -10.73
CA GLN A 73 -41.37 13.35 -9.59
C GLN A 73 -41.33 14.68 -8.81
N PRO A 74 -42.47 15.21 -8.31
CA PRO A 74 -42.48 16.40 -7.47
C PRO A 74 -41.54 16.23 -6.26
N GLY A 75 -40.57 17.14 -6.12
CA GLY A 75 -39.53 17.05 -5.09
C GLY A 75 -38.31 16.20 -5.42
N SER A 76 -38.10 15.75 -6.66
CA SER A 76 -36.89 15.01 -7.09
C SER A 76 -35.57 15.76 -6.81
N PHE A 77 -35.61 17.09 -6.71
CA PHE A 77 -34.46 17.95 -6.43
C PHE A 77 -34.56 18.68 -5.08
N ARG A 78 -35.46 18.23 -4.20
CA ARG A 78 -35.74 18.88 -2.90
C ARG A 78 -34.48 18.95 -2.05
N ARG A 79 -34.28 20.07 -1.33
CA ARG A 79 -33.08 20.37 -0.52
C ARG A 79 -31.77 20.67 -1.29
N LEU A 80 -31.72 20.59 -2.63
CA LEU A 80 -30.50 20.89 -3.41
C LEU A 80 -30.29 22.40 -3.64
N LYS A 81 -30.35 23.21 -2.57
CA LYS A 81 -30.35 24.68 -2.66
C LYS A 81 -29.06 25.29 -3.24
N ASN A 82 -27.95 24.56 -3.21
CA ASN A 82 -26.65 25.01 -3.75
C ASN A 82 -26.48 24.72 -5.25
N LEU A 83 -27.45 24.06 -5.89
CA LEU A 83 -27.34 23.59 -7.27
C LEU A 83 -27.35 24.76 -8.26
N ASN A 84 -26.25 24.91 -9.00
CA ASN A 84 -26.04 25.95 -10.01
C ASN A 84 -26.29 25.43 -11.43
N THR A 85 -25.91 24.18 -11.72
CA THR A 85 -26.04 23.57 -13.04
C THR A 85 -26.74 22.20 -12.96
N LEU A 86 -27.77 21.99 -13.78
CA LEU A 86 -28.52 20.74 -13.89
C LEU A 86 -28.62 20.31 -15.35
N LEU A 87 -28.08 19.12 -15.66
CA LEU A 87 -28.04 18.62 -17.03
C LEU A 87 -28.92 17.36 -17.18
N LEU A 88 -30.02 17.46 -17.91
CA LEU A 88 -31.03 16.41 -18.12
C LEU A 88 -31.23 16.03 -19.61
N ASN A 89 -30.40 16.56 -20.51
CA ASN A 89 -30.50 16.29 -21.95
C ASN A 89 -30.06 14.86 -22.34
N ASN A 90 -30.59 14.33 -23.45
CA ASN A 90 -30.51 12.90 -23.81
C ASN A 90 -31.11 12.01 -22.70
N ASN A 91 -32.41 12.18 -22.45
CA ASN A 91 -33.23 11.32 -21.58
C ASN A 91 -34.56 11.01 -22.31
N HIS A 92 -35.55 10.43 -21.62
CA HIS A 92 -36.87 10.09 -22.16
C HIS A 92 -37.99 10.93 -21.51
N ILE A 93 -37.69 12.16 -21.06
CA ILE A 93 -38.65 12.99 -20.31
C ILE A 93 -39.77 13.42 -21.25
N ARG A 94 -41.03 13.12 -20.89
CA ARG A 94 -42.21 13.40 -21.75
C ARG A 94 -42.99 14.66 -21.38
N ARG A 95 -42.89 15.11 -20.14
CA ARG A 95 -43.59 16.28 -19.59
C ARG A 95 -42.78 16.89 -18.46
N ILE A 96 -42.97 18.18 -18.23
CA ILE A 96 -42.38 18.88 -17.07
C ILE A 96 -43.53 19.31 -16.14
N PRO A 97 -43.75 18.61 -15.01
CA PRO A 97 -44.87 18.91 -14.14
C PRO A 97 -44.67 20.22 -13.36
N ARG A 98 -45.77 20.87 -13.01
CA ARG A 98 -45.78 22.06 -12.16
C ARG A 98 -44.96 21.86 -10.87
N GLY A 99 -44.03 22.76 -10.59
CA GLY A 99 -43.21 22.73 -9.38
C GLY A 99 -42.06 21.70 -9.37
N ALA A 100 -41.71 21.11 -10.52
CA ALA A 100 -40.58 20.16 -10.63
C ALA A 100 -39.25 20.70 -10.06
N PHE A 101 -39.07 22.02 -10.05
CA PHE A 101 -37.82 22.71 -9.67
C PHE A 101 -37.99 23.71 -8.51
N GLU A 102 -39.04 23.57 -7.68
CA GLU A 102 -39.52 24.61 -6.75
C GLU A 102 -38.57 25.02 -5.59
N ASP A 103 -37.45 24.31 -5.39
CA ASP A 103 -36.40 24.60 -4.38
C ASP A 103 -35.06 25.13 -5.00
N LEU A 104 -34.97 25.30 -6.33
CA LEU A 104 -33.70 25.50 -7.06
C LEU A 104 -33.36 26.98 -7.35
N GLU A 105 -33.43 27.83 -6.32
CA GLU A 105 -33.27 29.29 -6.41
C GLU A 105 -31.93 29.76 -7.03
N ASN A 106 -30.86 28.97 -6.89
CA ASN A 106 -29.50 29.27 -7.37
C ASN A 106 -29.18 28.69 -8.76
N LEU A 107 -30.11 27.99 -9.40
CA LEU A 107 -29.85 27.31 -10.68
C LEU A 107 -29.75 28.32 -11.83
N LYS A 108 -28.63 28.27 -12.57
CA LYS A 108 -28.32 29.13 -13.73
C LYS A 108 -28.54 28.44 -15.06
N TYR A 109 -28.18 27.16 -15.18
CA TYR A 109 -28.17 26.44 -16.46
C TYR A 109 -28.99 25.15 -16.39
N LEU A 110 -29.98 25.02 -17.29
CA LEU A 110 -30.88 23.86 -17.39
C LEU A 110 -30.92 23.31 -18.82
N TYR A 111 -30.46 22.07 -18.99
CA TYR A 111 -30.41 21.39 -20.29
C TYR A 111 -31.46 20.28 -20.39
N LEU A 112 -32.41 20.40 -21.33
CA LEU A 112 -33.53 19.45 -21.53
C LEU A 112 -33.69 18.99 -23.01
N TYR A 113 -32.76 19.37 -23.89
CA TYR A 113 -32.79 19.00 -25.32
C TYR A 113 -32.58 17.49 -25.54
N LYS A 114 -32.98 16.96 -26.70
CA LYS A 114 -32.97 15.50 -26.97
C LYS A 114 -33.68 14.71 -25.86
N ASN A 115 -34.95 15.04 -25.64
CA ASN A 115 -35.88 14.31 -24.77
C ASN A 115 -37.16 13.99 -25.59
N GLU A 116 -38.19 13.49 -24.93
CA GLU A 116 -39.49 13.17 -25.54
C GLU A 116 -40.57 14.20 -25.16
N ILE A 117 -40.20 15.44 -24.79
CA ILE A 117 -41.12 16.41 -24.17
C ILE A 117 -42.22 16.79 -25.17
N GLN A 118 -43.47 16.44 -24.84
CA GLN A 118 -44.67 16.74 -25.63
C GLN A 118 -45.36 18.02 -25.17
N SER A 119 -45.41 18.24 -23.85
CA SER A 119 -46.03 19.42 -23.22
C SER A 119 -45.19 19.99 -22.08
N ILE A 120 -45.36 21.29 -21.82
CA ILE A 120 -44.79 22.01 -20.68
C ILE A 120 -45.96 22.59 -19.89
N ASP A 121 -46.10 22.21 -18.62
CA ASP A 121 -47.21 22.66 -17.77
C ASP A 121 -47.10 24.15 -17.40
N ARG A 122 -48.24 24.80 -17.15
CA ARG A 122 -48.30 26.16 -16.58
C ARG A 122 -47.49 26.23 -15.27
N GLN A 123 -46.58 27.19 -15.17
CA GLN A 123 -45.61 27.34 -14.06
C GLN A 123 -44.65 26.15 -13.85
N ALA A 124 -44.34 25.34 -14.87
CA ALA A 124 -43.36 24.25 -14.80
C ALA A 124 -41.98 24.68 -14.23
N PHE A 125 -41.52 25.89 -14.57
CA PHE A 125 -40.22 26.43 -14.16
C PHE A 125 -40.27 27.37 -12.92
N LYS A 126 -41.36 27.32 -12.13
CA LYS A 126 -41.49 28.10 -10.89
C LYS A 126 -40.35 27.76 -9.90
N GLY A 127 -39.75 28.79 -9.31
CA GLY A 127 -38.62 28.70 -8.37
C GLY A 127 -37.26 29.01 -8.98
N LEU A 128 -37.13 28.96 -10.31
CA LEU A 128 -35.87 29.15 -11.04
C LEU A 128 -35.50 30.64 -11.25
N VAL A 129 -35.48 31.42 -10.17
CA VAL A 129 -35.27 32.88 -10.20
C VAL A 129 -33.89 33.34 -10.70
N SER A 130 -32.90 32.44 -10.71
CA SER A 130 -31.53 32.71 -11.18
C SER A 130 -31.21 32.15 -12.57
N LEU A 131 -32.19 31.58 -13.28
CA LEU A 131 -31.94 30.83 -14.52
C LEU A 131 -31.57 31.76 -15.68
N GLU A 132 -30.40 31.52 -16.27
CA GLU A 132 -29.81 32.29 -17.38
C GLU A 132 -30.07 31.61 -18.74
N GLN A 133 -30.05 30.27 -18.84
CA GLN A 133 -30.16 29.57 -20.13
C GLN A 133 -30.98 28.27 -20.05
N LEU A 134 -31.82 28.04 -21.07
CA LEU A 134 -32.71 26.88 -21.20
C LEU A 134 -32.66 26.26 -22.61
N TYR A 135 -32.43 24.95 -22.69
CA TYR A 135 -32.29 24.24 -23.98
C TYR A 135 -33.37 23.17 -24.17
N LEU A 136 -34.22 23.30 -25.20
CA LEU A 136 -35.38 22.42 -25.46
C LEU A 136 -35.45 21.77 -26.86
N HIS A 137 -34.52 22.05 -27.77
CA HIS A 137 -34.51 21.48 -29.13
C HIS A 137 -34.43 19.94 -29.19
N PHE A 138 -34.83 19.36 -30.33
CA PHE A 138 -34.98 17.90 -30.50
C PHE A 138 -35.87 17.27 -29.40
N ASN A 139 -37.02 17.88 -29.17
CA ASN A 139 -38.13 17.34 -28.39
C ASN A 139 -39.38 17.31 -29.28
N ASN A 140 -40.45 16.65 -28.81
CA ASN A 140 -41.71 16.49 -29.55
C ASN A 140 -42.77 17.52 -29.10
N ILE A 141 -42.38 18.78 -28.87
CA ILE A 141 -43.26 19.78 -28.25
C ILE A 141 -44.40 20.13 -29.21
N GLU A 142 -45.60 19.62 -28.91
CA GLU A 142 -46.82 19.83 -29.70
C GLU A 142 -47.58 21.10 -29.26
N SER A 143 -47.43 21.50 -27.99
CA SER A 143 -48.09 22.70 -27.44
C SER A 143 -47.29 23.35 -26.30
N LEU A 144 -47.52 24.66 -26.09
CA LEU A 144 -46.98 25.46 -25.00
C LEU A 144 -48.13 26.12 -24.23
N GLU A 145 -48.28 25.80 -22.95
CA GLU A 145 -49.29 26.44 -22.10
C GLU A 145 -48.94 27.92 -21.83
N PRO A 146 -49.94 28.84 -21.79
CA PRO A 146 -49.72 30.21 -21.33
C PRO A 146 -49.08 30.25 -19.93
N GLU A 147 -48.24 31.26 -19.69
CA GLU A 147 -47.48 31.42 -18.44
C GLU A 147 -46.45 30.30 -18.12
N SER A 148 -46.08 29.45 -19.08
CA SER A 148 -45.01 28.44 -18.88
C SER A 148 -43.66 29.05 -18.48
N PHE A 149 -43.35 30.28 -18.90
CA PHE A 149 -42.05 30.95 -18.73
C PHE A 149 -42.08 32.26 -17.92
N THR A 150 -43.23 32.68 -17.36
CA THR A 150 -43.44 34.02 -16.78
C THR A 150 -42.75 34.29 -15.43
N HIS A 151 -41.91 33.38 -14.94
CA HIS A 151 -41.21 33.49 -13.65
C HIS A 151 -39.69 33.31 -13.77
N LEU A 152 -39.12 33.64 -14.94
CA LEU A 152 -37.69 33.48 -15.25
C LEU A 152 -37.02 34.85 -15.54
N PRO A 153 -36.79 35.70 -14.54
CA PRO A 153 -36.40 37.11 -14.73
C PRO A 153 -34.97 37.33 -15.27
N LYS A 154 -34.17 36.27 -15.45
CA LYS A 154 -32.79 36.32 -15.95
C LYS A 154 -32.56 35.51 -17.24
N LEU A 155 -33.60 34.99 -17.87
CA LEU A 155 -33.46 34.04 -18.99
C LEU A 155 -33.04 34.73 -20.30
N GLU A 156 -31.96 34.26 -20.92
CA GLU A 156 -31.37 34.88 -22.12
C GLU A 156 -31.49 34.06 -23.43
N ARG A 157 -31.73 32.73 -23.43
CA ARG A 157 -31.66 31.85 -24.65
C ARG A 157 -32.60 30.61 -24.66
N LEU A 158 -33.09 30.18 -25.86
CA LEU A 158 -34.09 29.08 -26.15
C LEU A 158 -33.97 28.46 -27.60
N ASN A 159 -34.44 27.21 -27.94
CA ASN A 159 -34.18 26.47 -29.24
C ASN A 159 -35.17 25.25 -29.60
N ALA A 160 -35.39 24.79 -30.90
CA ALA A 160 -36.51 23.86 -31.39
C ALA A 160 -36.39 22.67 -32.48
N LEU A 161 -36.79 22.79 -33.80
CA LEU A 161 -37.62 21.89 -34.75
C LEU A 161 -37.02 20.75 -35.72
N ASN A 162 -37.86 19.92 -36.48
CA ASN A 162 -37.54 18.93 -37.61
C ASN A 162 -38.76 18.27 -38.45
N MET A 163 -38.61 17.57 -39.65
CA MET A 163 -39.68 16.80 -40.45
C MET A 163 -39.25 15.72 -41.56
N ARG A 164 -40.13 15.03 -42.38
CA ARG A 164 -39.80 13.91 -43.40
C ARG A 164 -40.83 13.35 -44.46
N ASP A 165 -40.29 12.46 -45.33
CA ASP A 165 -40.82 11.36 -46.20
C ASP A 165 -41.04 11.69 -47.71
N ASP A 166 -41.11 10.74 -48.68
CA ASP A 166 -41.14 9.26 -48.69
C ASP A 166 -39.85 8.55 -48.23
N SER A 167 -39.95 7.24 -48.03
CA SER A 167 -38.89 6.33 -47.61
C SER A 167 -37.59 6.34 -48.43
N ARG A 168 -37.60 6.46 -49.78
CA ARG A 168 -36.36 6.62 -50.60
C ARG A 168 -36.38 7.89 -51.46
N LEU A 169 -37.56 8.29 -51.94
CA LEU A 169 -37.78 9.43 -52.82
C LEU A 169 -38.39 10.60 -52.03
N ASN A 170 -37.59 11.25 -51.19
CA ASN A 170 -38.09 12.39 -50.42
C ASN A 170 -38.20 13.62 -51.31
N LEU A 171 -39.36 14.29 -51.29
CA LEU A 171 -39.51 15.64 -51.83
C LEU A 171 -39.48 16.63 -50.65
N LEU A 172 -38.47 17.50 -50.60
CA LEU A 172 -38.32 18.47 -49.52
C LEU A 172 -39.28 19.67 -49.73
N GLU A 173 -39.54 20.45 -48.67
CA GLU A 173 -40.50 21.59 -48.72
C GLU A 173 -40.14 22.66 -49.76
N ASP A 174 -38.87 22.74 -50.19
CA ASP A 174 -38.39 23.64 -51.25
C ASP A 174 -38.59 23.10 -52.68
N GLY A 175 -39.06 21.86 -52.84
CA GLY A 175 -39.25 21.18 -54.13
C GLY A 175 -38.12 20.25 -54.57
N THR A 176 -37.10 20.01 -53.74
CA THR A 176 -35.96 19.13 -54.06
C THR A 176 -36.31 17.65 -53.97
N LEU A 177 -36.00 16.86 -55.01
CA LEU A 177 -36.18 15.40 -55.06
C LEU A 177 -34.88 14.63 -54.73
N MET A 178 -34.86 13.86 -53.65
CA MET A 178 -33.80 12.91 -53.29
C MET A 178 -34.10 11.50 -53.83
N ILE A 179 -33.10 10.64 -54.06
CA ILE A 179 -33.26 9.21 -54.42
C ILE A 179 -32.24 8.35 -53.64
N GLN A 180 -32.68 7.27 -52.99
CA GLN A 180 -31.83 6.28 -52.30
C GLN A 180 -31.77 4.94 -53.06
N ASP A 181 -30.74 4.11 -52.84
CA ASP A 181 -30.49 2.82 -53.53
C ASP A 181 -30.58 2.90 -55.06
N THR A 182 -29.70 3.69 -55.68
CA THR A 182 -29.65 3.90 -57.12
C THR A 182 -29.12 2.69 -57.90
N ARG A 183 -29.83 2.36 -58.97
CA ARG A 183 -29.60 1.21 -59.86
C ARG A 183 -29.29 1.71 -61.27
N GLU A 184 -28.79 0.81 -62.12
CA GLU A 184 -28.62 1.10 -63.56
C GLU A 184 -29.96 1.53 -64.21
N THR A 185 -31.09 0.99 -63.74
CA THR A 185 -32.44 1.36 -64.20
C THR A 185 -32.87 2.78 -63.84
N ASP A 186 -32.24 3.42 -62.86
CA ASP A 186 -32.52 4.81 -62.50
C ASP A 186 -31.74 5.78 -63.42
N GLN A 187 -30.85 5.28 -64.27
CA GLN A 187 -30.17 6.09 -65.27
C GLN A 187 -31.19 6.65 -66.28
N GLY A 188 -31.30 7.96 -66.34
CA GLY A 188 -32.30 8.63 -67.17
C GLY A 188 -32.21 10.14 -67.11
N VAL A 189 -33.23 10.77 -67.68
CA VAL A 189 -33.34 12.23 -67.78
C VAL A 189 -34.54 12.71 -66.97
N TYR A 190 -34.26 13.52 -65.95
CA TYR A 190 -35.21 14.05 -64.99
C TYR A 190 -35.56 15.51 -65.30
N GLN A 191 -36.76 15.95 -64.94
CA GLN A 191 -37.26 17.31 -65.16
C GLN A 191 -38.27 17.68 -64.08
N CYS A 192 -38.16 18.88 -63.49
CA CYS A 192 -39.12 19.36 -62.49
C CYS A 192 -40.25 20.17 -63.15
N MET A 193 -41.46 20.13 -62.57
CA MET A 193 -42.65 20.81 -63.06
C MET A 193 -43.37 21.52 -61.91
N ALA A 194 -43.68 22.81 -62.09
CA ALA A 194 -44.57 23.57 -61.22
C ALA A 194 -45.88 23.89 -61.96
N LYS A 195 -47.02 23.79 -61.27
CA LYS A 195 -48.36 23.97 -61.86
C LYS A 195 -49.31 24.65 -60.88
N ASN A 196 -50.11 25.58 -61.39
CA ASN A 196 -51.24 26.16 -60.67
C ASN A 196 -52.48 26.22 -61.58
N VAL A 197 -53.56 26.89 -61.13
CA VAL A 197 -54.83 26.99 -61.87
C VAL A 197 -54.75 27.81 -63.18
N ALA A 198 -53.68 28.59 -63.38
CA ALA A 198 -53.49 29.42 -64.57
C ALA A 198 -52.51 28.84 -65.60
N GLY A 199 -51.71 27.84 -65.25
CA GLY A 199 -50.76 27.20 -66.17
C GLY A 199 -49.73 26.29 -65.50
N GLU A 200 -48.83 25.73 -66.31
CA GLU A 200 -47.68 24.92 -65.86
C GLU A 200 -46.36 25.37 -66.52
N VAL A 201 -45.25 25.19 -65.81
CA VAL A 201 -43.89 25.47 -66.28
C VAL A 201 -42.96 24.32 -65.86
N LYS A 202 -41.95 24.03 -66.69
CA LYS A 202 -41.00 22.93 -66.50
C LYS A 202 -39.56 23.44 -66.58
N THR A 203 -38.66 22.84 -65.82
CA THR A 203 -37.21 23.16 -65.85
C THR A 203 -36.54 22.64 -67.12
N SER A 204 -35.26 22.94 -67.31
CA SER A 204 -34.41 22.14 -68.20
C SER A 204 -34.27 20.70 -67.70
N GLN A 205 -33.89 19.80 -68.60
CA GLN A 205 -33.67 18.38 -68.33
C GLN A 205 -32.27 18.10 -67.77
N VAL A 206 -32.17 17.20 -66.79
CA VAL A 206 -30.91 16.81 -66.12
C VAL A 206 -30.70 15.30 -66.25
N THR A 207 -29.50 14.86 -66.63
CA THR A 207 -29.20 13.44 -66.89
C THR A 207 -28.43 12.79 -65.74
N LEU A 208 -28.95 11.70 -65.19
CA LEU A 208 -28.24 10.81 -64.26
C LEU A 208 -27.39 9.79 -65.06
N ARG A 209 -26.24 9.35 -64.52
CA ARG A 209 -25.33 8.35 -65.13
C ARG A 209 -24.85 7.34 -64.09
N TYR A 210 -24.75 6.07 -64.49
CA TYR A 210 -24.36 4.92 -63.66
C TYR A 210 -23.02 4.34 -64.14
N PHE A 211 -22.12 3.96 -63.23
CA PHE A 211 -20.70 3.70 -63.55
C PHE A 211 -20.19 2.28 -63.17
N GLY A 212 -21.08 1.31 -62.94
CA GLY A 212 -20.71 -0.09 -62.75
C GLY A 212 -20.26 -0.48 -61.33
N ALA A 213 -19.83 -1.74 -61.17
CA ALA A 213 -19.50 -2.36 -59.90
C ALA A 213 -18.28 -1.71 -59.23
N PRO A 214 -18.44 -0.97 -58.12
CA PRO A 214 -17.35 -0.16 -57.59
C PRO A 214 -16.31 -1.01 -56.81
N SER A 215 -15.00 -0.70 -56.90
CA SER A 215 -13.95 -1.38 -56.11
C SER A 215 -13.43 -0.53 -54.94
N ARG A 216 -13.47 -1.10 -53.73
CA ARG A 216 -13.06 -0.42 -52.48
C ARG A 216 -11.61 0.07 -52.52
N PRO A 217 -11.28 1.17 -51.82
CA PRO A 217 -9.90 1.64 -51.71
C PRO A 217 -8.99 0.62 -51.03
N SER A 218 -7.68 0.71 -51.31
CA SER A 218 -6.60 0.01 -50.61
C SER A 218 -5.40 0.95 -50.45
N PHE A 219 -4.75 0.96 -49.29
CA PHE A 219 -3.56 1.77 -49.05
C PHE A 219 -2.34 1.25 -49.81
N VAL A 220 -1.54 2.17 -50.33
CA VAL A 220 -0.20 1.93 -50.90
C VAL A 220 0.86 2.38 -49.90
N ILE A 221 0.65 3.53 -49.25
CA ILE A 221 1.47 4.04 -48.13
C ILE A 221 0.54 4.41 -46.98
N GLN A 222 0.85 3.91 -45.78
CA GLN A 222 0.16 4.27 -44.54
C GLN A 222 1.06 5.15 -43.66
N PRO A 223 0.49 6.12 -42.93
CA PRO A 223 1.27 7.03 -42.11
C PRO A 223 1.87 6.32 -40.88
N GLN A 224 2.98 6.84 -40.39
CA GLN A 224 3.73 6.34 -39.24
C GLN A 224 3.82 7.41 -38.15
N ASN A 225 4.02 6.98 -36.90
CA ASN A 225 4.21 7.91 -35.78
C ASN A 225 5.51 8.70 -35.95
N THR A 226 5.46 10.03 -35.71
CA THR A 226 6.61 10.93 -35.92
C THR A 226 6.76 11.90 -34.75
N GLU A 227 7.99 12.08 -34.29
CA GLU A 227 8.37 13.06 -33.27
C GLU A 227 8.87 14.35 -33.94
N VAL A 228 8.56 15.51 -33.36
CA VAL A 228 8.94 16.83 -33.90
C VAL A 228 9.04 17.88 -32.79
N LEU A 229 9.97 18.82 -32.87
CA LEU A 229 10.07 19.91 -31.89
C LEU A 229 9.10 21.05 -32.20
N VAL A 230 8.63 21.76 -31.16
CA VAL A 230 7.89 23.02 -31.32
C VAL A 230 8.71 24.00 -32.17
N GLY A 231 8.11 24.50 -33.25
CA GLY A 231 8.73 25.41 -34.23
C GLY A 231 9.22 24.73 -35.51
N GLU A 232 9.40 23.41 -35.53
CA GLU A 232 9.82 22.67 -36.71
C GLU A 232 8.65 22.31 -37.64
N SER A 233 8.89 21.55 -38.71
CA SER A 233 7.84 21.12 -39.66
C SER A 233 7.83 19.59 -39.80
N VAL A 234 6.65 19.00 -40.01
CA VAL A 234 6.46 17.54 -40.06
C VAL A 234 5.57 17.15 -41.24
N THR A 235 5.82 15.96 -41.82
CA THR A 235 4.98 15.36 -42.86
C THR A 235 4.55 13.94 -42.46
N LEU A 236 3.27 13.62 -42.62
CA LEU A 236 2.74 12.25 -42.55
C LEU A 236 2.32 11.78 -43.94
N GLU A 237 2.97 10.75 -44.48
CA GLU A 237 2.67 10.23 -45.82
C GLU A 237 1.42 9.34 -45.85
N CYS A 238 0.58 9.48 -46.87
CA CYS A 238 -0.56 8.58 -47.10
C CYS A 238 -0.99 8.54 -48.57
N SER A 239 -1.22 7.35 -49.12
CA SER A 239 -1.70 7.17 -50.51
C SER A 239 -2.48 5.87 -50.70
N ALA A 240 -3.42 5.85 -51.67
CA ALA A 240 -4.33 4.73 -51.89
C ALA A 240 -4.80 4.57 -53.36
N THR A 241 -5.30 3.37 -53.69
CA THR A 241 -5.78 2.95 -55.02
C THR A 241 -7.18 2.34 -54.95
N GLY A 242 -7.98 2.43 -56.01
CA GLY A 242 -9.36 1.92 -56.09
C GLY A 242 -10.10 2.43 -57.34
N GLN A 243 -11.34 1.99 -57.58
CA GLN A 243 -12.17 2.44 -58.72
C GLN A 243 -13.57 2.87 -58.25
N PRO A 244 -13.95 4.14 -58.42
CA PRO A 244 -13.15 5.28 -58.93
C PRO A 244 -11.92 5.57 -58.06
N GLN A 245 -10.96 6.34 -58.58
CA GLN A 245 -9.72 6.70 -57.88
C GLN A 245 -10.04 7.32 -56.49
N PRO A 246 -9.50 6.77 -55.38
CA PRO A 246 -9.79 7.30 -54.05
C PRO A 246 -9.21 8.69 -53.86
N ARG A 247 -10.04 9.59 -53.35
CA ARG A 247 -9.62 10.89 -52.82
C ARG A 247 -9.05 10.67 -51.42
N VAL A 248 -7.81 11.12 -51.21
CA VAL A 248 -7.22 11.21 -49.87
C VAL A 248 -7.71 12.50 -49.19
N SER A 249 -8.06 12.37 -47.92
CA SER A 249 -8.36 13.47 -47.00
C SER A 249 -7.83 13.11 -45.62
N TRP A 250 -7.73 14.11 -44.75
CA TRP A 250 -7.14 13.95 -43.43
C TRP A 250 -8.05 14.56 -42.35
N THR A 251 -8.02 13.95 -41.17
CA THR A 251 -8.62 14.48 -39.95
C THR A 251 -7.62 14.47 -38.81
N LYS A 252 -7.90 15.29 -37.80
CA LYS A 252 -7.26 15.21 -36.48
C LYS A 252 -8.13 14.36 -35.54
N GLY A 253 -7.54 13.35 -34.93
CA GLY A 253 -8.28 12.24 -34.33
C GLY A 253 -9.13 11.49 -35.36
N ASP A 254 -10.09 10.70 -34.87
CA ASP A 254 -10.86 9.79 -35.73
C ASP A 254 -11.73 10.49 -36.78
N ARG A 255 -12.25 11.71 -36.53
CA ARG A 255 -13.20 12.40 -37.44
C ARG A 255 -13.17 13.93 -37.49
N THR A 256 -12.27 14.63 -36.78
CA THR A 256 -12.28 16.10 -36.76
C THR A 256 -11.65 16.67 -38.04
N PRO A 257 -12.32 17.51 -38.84
CA PRO A 257 -11.68 18.16 -39.98
C PRO A 257 -10.38 18.85 -39.55
N LEU A 258 -9.36 18.85 -40.41
CA LEU A 258 -8.15 19.62 -40.15
C LEU A 258 -8.51 21.10 -39.88
N PRO A 259 -7.87 21.76 -38.91
CA PRO A 259 -8.04 23.19 -38.70
C PRO A 259 -7.79 23.96 -39.99
N ASN A 260 -8.59 25.01 -40.24
CA ASN A 260 -8.32 25.95 -41.33
C ASN A 260 -7.15 26.85 -40.96
N ASP A 261 -5.95 26.29 -41.01
CA ASP A 261 -4.68 26.90 -40.61
C ASP A 261 -3.72 26.87 -41.81
N VAL A 262 -3.18 28.03 -42.17
CA VAL A 262 -2.26 28.20 -43.31
C VAL A 262 -0.97 27.38 -43.19
N ARG A 263 -0.64 26.93 -41.98
CA ARG A 263 0.48 26.03 -41.68
C ARG A 263 0.23 24.58 -42.12
N ILE A 264 -1.03 24.18 -42.28
CA ILE A 264 -1.44 22.80 -42.54
C ILE A 264 -1.84 22.67 -44.01
N ASN A 265 -1.14 21.83 -44.77
CA ASN A 265 -1.41 21.60 -46.19
C ASN A 265 -1.38 20.11 -46.53
N ILE A 266 -2.20 19.69 -47.50
CA ILE A 266 -2.13 18.33 -48.07
C ILE A 266 -1.25 18.39 -49.32
N THR A 267 -0.23 17.55 -49.39
CA THR A 267 0.71 17.49 -50.52
C THR A 267 0.04 16.87 -51.77
N PRO A 268 0.57 17.09 -52.99
CA PRO A 268 0.04 16.47 -54.20
C PRO A 268 0.05 14.92 -54.19
N SER A 269 0.86 14.29 -53.33
CA SER A 269 0.91 12.83 -53.13
C SER A 269 -0.15 12.31 -52.15
N GLY A 270 -0.84 13.18 -51.40
CA GLY A 270 -1.82 12.82 -50.37
C GLY A 270 -1.29 12.87 -48.93
N GLY A 271 -0.03 13.24 -48.71
CA GLY A 271 0.55 13.42 -47.38
C GLY A 271 0.06 14.68 -46.66
N LEU A 272 0.09 14.69 -45.33
CA LEU A 272 -0.25 15.82 -44.48
C LEU A 272 1.02 16.54 -44.02
N TYR A 273 1.22 17.78 -44.44
CA TYR A 273 2.32 18.64 -44.03
C TYR A 273 1.85 19.71 -43.02
N ILE A 274 2.60 19.87 -41.93
CA ILE A 274 2.38 20.91 -40.91
C ILE A 274 3.68 21.69 -40.71
N GLN A 275 3.65 23.00 -40.96
CA GLN A 275 4.78 23.91 -40.77
C GLN A 275 4.72 24.63 -39.41
N ASN A 276 5.87 24.88 -38.79
CA ASN A 276 5.98 25.64 -37.53
C ASN A 276 5.04 25.08 -36.45
N VAL A 277 5.25 23.80 -36.12
CA VAL A 277 4.44 22.96 -35.25
C VAL A 277 4.33 23.57 -33.85
N VAL A 278 3.11 23.63 -33.29
CA VAL A 278 2.86 24.05 -31.90
C VAL A 278 2.38 22.88 -31.06
N GLN A 279 2.41 22.98 -29.72
CA GLN A 279 2.00 21.88 -28.83
C GLN A 279 0.57 21.37 -29.11
N ALA A 280 -0.33 22.27 -29.53
CA ALA A 280 -1.70 21.93 -29.91
C ALA A 280 -1.81 21.11 -31.20
N ASP A 281 -0.76 21.04 -32.02
CA ASP A 281 -0.69 20.20 -33.22
C ASP A 281 -0.37 18.74 -32.89
N GLY A 282 0.06 18.42 -31.66
CA GLY A 282 0.24 17.03 -31.25
C GLY A 282 -1.07 16.22 -31.25
N GLY A 283 -0.93 14.89 -31.28
CA GLY A 283 -2.02 13.93 -31.19
C GLY A 283 -2.15 13.02 -32.42
N GLN A 284 -3.24 12.26 -32.44
CA GLN A 284 -3.57 11.32 -33.52
C GLN A 284 -4.05 12.09 -34.76
N TYR A 285 -3.66 11.63 -35.93
CA TYR A 285 -4.13 12.06 -37.24
C TYR A 285 -4.57 10.84 -38.03
N THR A 286 -5.71 10.96 -38.71
CA THR A 286 -6.31 9.86 -39.47
C THR A 286 -6.34 10.25 -40.94
N CYS A 287 -5.64 9.47 -41.76
CA CYS A 287 -5.79 9.53 -43.20
C CYS A 287 -7.03 8.74 -43.61
N PHE A 288 -7.88 9.34 -44.43
CA PHE A 288 -9.03 8.73 -45.06
C PHE A 288 -8.83 8.65 -46.57
N ALA A 289 -8.86 7.44 -47.12
CA ALA A 289 -8.93 7.23 -48.57
C ALA A 289 -10.34 6.78 -48.95
N SER A 290 -11.04 7.63 -49.70
CA SER A 290 -12.47 7.49 -49.98
C SER A 290 -12.75 7.56 -51.48
N ASN A 291 -13.52 6.59 -51.98
CA ASN A 291 -14.22 6.70 -53.26
C ASN A 291 -15.71 6.40 -53.04
N ASN A 292 -16.51 6.29 -54.09
CA ASN A 292 -17.96 6.03 -53.95
C ASN A 292 -18.32 4.60 -53.52
N VAL A 293 -17.34 3.80 -53.07
CA VAL A 293 -17.50 2.38 -52.71
C VAL A 293 -17.43 2.18 -51.21
N ASP A 294 -16.36 2.71 -50.63
CA ASP A 294 -15.88 2.40 -49.29
C ASP A 294 -14.87 3.50 -48.89
N THR A 295 -14.56 3.58 -47.61
CA THR A 295 -13.64 4.57 -47.06
C THR A 295 -12.77 3.92 -46.00
N ILE A 296 -11.54 3.60 -46.40
CA ILE A 296 -10.53 3.03 -45.51
C ILE A 296 -9.81 4.16 -44.76
N HIS A 297 -9.26 3.84 -43.59
CA HIS A 297 -8.53 4.78 -42.77
C HIS A 297 -7.30 4.17 -42.10
N ALA A 298 -6.29 4.99 -41.87
CA ALA A 298 -5.06 4.63 -41.16
C ALA A 298 -4.63 5.80 -40.27
N THR A 299 -4.12 5.50 -39.08
CA THR A 299 -3.88 6.49 -38.02
C THR A 299 -2.41 6.55 -37.62
N ALA A 300 -1.89 7.75 -37.41
CA ALA A 300 -0.55 7.99 -36.88
C ALA A 300 -0.56 9.11 -35.84
N TYR A 301 0.42 9.15 -34.94
CA TYR A 301 0.58 10.18 -33.93
C TYR A 301 1.71 11.15 -34.30
N ILE A 302 1.44 12.45 -34.17
CA ILE A 302 2.48 13.48 -34.10
C ILE A 302 2.76 13.74 -32.61
N ILE A 303 4.00 13.50 -32.20
CA ILE A 303 4.47 13.71 -30.83
C ILE A 303 5.27 15.00 -30.81
N VAL A 304 4.68 16.07 -30.25
CA VAL A 304 5.28 17.40 -30.22
C VAL A 304 6.10 17.57 -28.93
N GLN A 305 7.42 17.72 -29.11
CA GLN A 305 8.40 17.93 -28.05
C GLN A 305 8.69 19.42 -27.84
N ALA A 306 8.84 19.82 -26.57
CA ALA A 306 9.04 21.21 -26.17
C ALA A 306 10.23 21.31 -25.21
N THR A 307 11.12 22.27 -25.47
CA THR A 307 12.29 22.53 -24.62
C THR A 307 11.88 23.05 -23.24
N PRO A 308 12.69 22.82 -22.17
CA PRO A 308 12.30 23.21 -20.82
C PRO A 308 12.15 24.73 -20.65
N GLN A 309 11.09 25.15 -19.97
CA GLN A 309 10.83 26.54 -19.60
C GLN A 309 10.33 26.61 -18.14
N PHE A 310 10.93 27.46 -17.32
CA PHE A 310 10.50 27.64 -15.93
C PHE A 310 9.08 28.23 -15.86
N THR A 311 8.22 27.57 -15.09
CA THR A 311 6.87 28.03 -14.74
C THR A 311 6.85 28.71 -13.38
N VAL A 312 7.73 28.29 -12.46
CA VAL A 312 7.99 28.95 -11.18
C VAL A 312 9.50 29.12 -11.06
N THR A 313 9.96 30.37 -11.00
CA THR A 313 11.34 30.69 -10.65
C THR A 313 11.44 31.01 -9.15
N PRO A 314 12.53 30.60 -8.47
CA PRO A 314 12.77 31.00 -7.10
C PRO A 314 12.94 32.53 -7.01
N GLN A 315 12.69 33.08 -5.82
CA GLN A 315 12.80 34.50 -5.50
C GLN A 315 13.63 34.67 -4.24
N ASP A 316 14.36 35.79 -4.13
CA ASP A 316 15.23 36.04 -2.98
C ASP A 316 14.41 36.02 -1.68
N GLN A 317 14.86 35.21 -0.71
CA GLN A 317 14.14 35.03 0.56
C GLN A 317 14.96 35.54 1.74
N SER A 318 14.30 35.75 2.87
CA SER A 318 14.98 35.93 4.15
C SER A 318 14.51 34.87 5.14
N VAL A 319 15.44 34.19 5.80
CA VAL A 319 15.16 33.06 6.70
C VAL A 319 16.05 33.14 7.93
N LEU A 320 15.47 32.87 9.09
CA LEU A 320 16.20 32.85 10.35
C LEU A 320 17.13 31.64 10.45
N GLU A 321 18.24 31.82 11.18
CA GLU A 321 19.14 30.70 11.49
C GLU A 321 18.38 29.58 12.23
N GLY A 322 18.75 28.33 11.97
CA GLY A 322 18.08 27.14 12.48
C GLY A 322 16.75 26.79 11.81
N HIS A 323 16.17 27.68 11.00
CA HIS A 323 14.90 27.41 10.30
C HIS A 323 15.11 26.72 8.95
N THR A 324 14.01 26.35 8.28
CA THR A 324 14.03 25.74 6.95
C THR A 324 13.59 26.76 5.91
N VAL A 325 14.33 26.88 4.80
CA VAL A 325 13.92 27.67 3.62
C VAL A 325 13.58 26.75 2.46
N ASP A 326 12.54 27.10 1.71
CA ASP A 326 12.12 26.43 0.49
C ASP A 326 12.24 27.40 -0.69
N PHE A 327 13.13 27.10 -1.64
CA PHE A 327 13.19 27.78 -2.93
C PHE A 327 12.40 26.96 -3.96
N PRO A 328 11.14 27.33 -4.28
CA PRO A 328 10.36 26.62 -5.29
C PRO A 328 10.98 26.83 -6.67
N CYS A 329 11.09 25.75 -7.44
CA CYS A 329 11.51 25.82 -8.83
C CYS A 329 10.76 24.75 -9.62
N GLU A 330 9.97 25.18 -10.59
CA GLU A 330 9.16 24.31 -11.44
C GLU A 330 9.42 24.68 -12.89
N ALA A 331 9.47 23.67 -13.76
CA ALA A 331 9.58 23.86 -15.19
C ALA A 331 8.62 22.95 -15.95
N SER A 332 8.14 23.47 -17.07
CA SER A 332 7.36 22.76 -18.07
C SER A 332 8.25 22.38 -19.25
N GLY A 333 7.87 21.33 -19.97
CA GLY A 333 8.54 20.84 -21.17
C GLY A 333 7.96 19.49 -21.56
N TYR A 334 8.31 19.00 -22.75
CA TYR A 334 7.90 17.67 -23.18
C TYR A 334 9.04 17.01 -23.97
N PRO A 335 9.68 15.93 -23.47
CA PRO A 335 9.41 15.24 -22.19
C PRO A 335 9.57 16.14 -20.96
N GLN A 336 8.86 15.81 -19.88
CA GLN A 336 8.86 16.62 -18.65
C GLN A 336 10.28 16.79 -18.09
N PRO A 337 10.73 18.03 -17.79
CA PRO A 337 12.08 18.28 -17.32
C PRO A 337 12.28 17.86 -15.86
N VAL A 338 13.47 17.33 -15.57
CA VAL A 338 13.94 17.07 -14.22
C VAL A 338 14.59 18.34 -13.66
N ILE A 339 14.27 18.69 -12.42
CA ILE A 339 14.86 19.82 -11.71
C ILE A 339 16.11 19.35 -10.94
N ALA A 340 17.22 20.04 -11.17
CA ALA A 340 18.48 19.90 -10.45
C ALA A 340 18.88 21.25 -9.83
N TRP A 341 19.67 21.23 -8.76
CA TRP A 341 20.12 22.44 -8.07
C TRP A 341 21.64 22.43 -7.86
N THR A 342 22.22 23.62 -7.85
CA THR A 342 23.65 23.87 -7.60
C THR A 342 23.82 25.07 -6.65
N ARG A 343 24.98 25.17 -6.00
CA ARG A 343 25.36 26.29 -5.14
C ARG A 343 26.64 26.91 -5.69
N GLY A 344 26.61 28.19 -6.05
CA GLY A 344 27.77 28.87 -6.66
C GLY A 344 28.36 28.15 -7.89
N GLY A 345 27.51 27.50 -8.71
CA GLY A 345 27.92 26.71 -9.88
C GLY A 345 28.50 25.32 -9.57
N SER A 346 28.63 24.93 -8.30
CA SER A 346 29.07 23.58 -7.87
C SER A 346 27.87 22.72 -7.44
N PRO A 347 27.97 21.38 -7.44
CA PRO A 347 26.94 20.51 -6.87
C PRO A 347 26.58 20.91 -5.44
N LEU A 348 25.31 20.71 -5.04
CA LEU A 348 24.90 20.92 -3.65
C LEU A 348 25.77 20.06 -2.69
N PRO A 349 26.01 20.53 -1.45
CA PRO A 349 26.65 19.72 -0.42
C PRO A 349 25.92 18.39 -0.25
N LEU A 350 26.67 17.29 -0.16
CA LEU A 350 26.14 15.94 0.12
C LEU A 350 25.75 15.77 1.60
N ASP A 351 25.02 16.75 2.15
CA ASP A 351 24.49 16.75 3.51
C ASP A 351 22.97 16.48 3.52
N ARG A 352 22.42 16.08 4.68
CA ARG A 352 20.98 15.86 4.80
C ARG A 352 20.16 17.16 4.95
N ARG A 353 20.81 18.33 4.89
CA ARG A 353 20.15 19.61 5.09
C ARG A 353 19.62 20.16 3.77
N HIS A 354 20.40 20.03 2.70
CA HIS A 354 20.04 20.42 1.34
C HIS A 354 19.31 19.26 0.63
N VAL A 355 17.98 19.36 0.55
CA VAL A 355 17.12 18.32 -0.04
C VAL A 355 16.32 18.93 -1.21
N VAL A 356 16.45 18.36 -2.40
CA VAL A 356 15.54 18.69 -3.51
C VAL A 356 14.29 17.81 -3.36
N LEU A 357 13.13 18.44 -3.17
CA LEU A 357 11.85 17.77 -3.02
C LEU A 357 11.34 17.26 -4.38
N SER A 358 10.38 16.34 -4.37
CA SER A 358 9.75 15.81 -5.60
C SER A 358 9.01 16.87 -6.44
N SER A 359 8.76 18.06 -5.89
CA SER A 359 8.24 19.24 -6.60
C SER A 359 9.31 20.04 -7.36
N GLY A 360 10.60 19.69 -7.24
CA GLY A 360 11.72 20.51 -7.72
C GLY A 360 12.17 21.61 -6.76
N THR A 361 11.44 21.82 -5.66
CA THR A 361 11.79 22.79 -4.60
C THR A 361 13.09 22.39 -3.89
N LEU A 362 14.08 23.29 -3.82
CA LEU A 362 15.22 23.12 -2.93
C LEU A 362 14.82 23.51 -1.51
N ARG A 363 14.82 22.55 -0.60
CA ARG A 363 14.63 22.72 0.83
C ARG A 363 16.00 22.70 1.54
N ILE A 364 16.35 23.76 2.25
CA ILE A 364 17.53 23.79 3.13
C ILE A 364 17.04 23.81 4.57
N THR A 365 17.24 22.71 5.30
CA THR A 365 16.79 22.56 6.70
C THR A 365 17.88 22.96 7.69
N ARG A 366 17.52 23.72 8.74
CA ARG A 366 18.46 24.31 9.70
C ARG A 366 19.54 25.12 9.00
N VAL A 367 19.09 26.16 8.29
CA VAL A 367 19.93 27.18 7.66
C VAL A 367 20.88 27.76 8.70
N ALA A 368 22.16 27.76 8.39
CA ALA A 368 23.23 28.36 9.19
C ALA A 368 23.76 29.61 8.49
N ALA A 369 24.53 30.46 9.20
CA ALA A 369 25.20 31.61 8.58
C ALA A 369 26.05 31.22 7.35
N HIS A 370 26.65 30.02 7.32
CA HIS A 370 27.42 29.53 6.17
C HIS A 370 26.57 29.00 5.01
N ASP A 371 25.25 29.00 5.08
CA ASP A 371 24.37 28.66 3.96
C ASP A 371 23.92 29.89 3.15
N GLU A 372 24.30 31.10 3.59
CA GLU A 372 24.18 32.32 2.78
C GLU A 372 24.92 32.15 1.43
N GLY A 373 24.32 32.69 0.37
CA GLY A 373 24.91 32.68 -0.97
C GLY A 373 23.87 32.43 -2.06
N GLN A 374 24.38 32.34 -3.29
CA GLN A 374 23.58 32.18 -4.49
C GLN A 374 23.37 30.69 -4.81
N TYR A 375 22.11 30.30 -4.98
CA TYR A 375 21.68 28.97 -5.42
C TYR A 375 21.13 29.06 -6.85
N GLU A 376 21.40 28.06 -7.68
CA GLU A 376 20.93 28.02 -9.06
C GLU A 376 20.14 26.73 -9.34
N CYS A 377 18.91 26.91 -9.80
CA CYS A 377 18.04 25.85 -10.29
C CYS A 377 18.27 25.63 -11.79
N GLN A 378 18.34 24.36 -12.21
CA GLN A 378 18.52 23.92 -13.57
C GLN A 378 17.40 22.93 -13.95
N ALA A 379 16.64 23.23 -15.00
CA ALA A 379 15.66 22.31 -15.56
C ALA A 379 16.25 21.59 -16.78
N VAL A 380 16.24 20.26 -16.79
CA VAL A 380 16.91 19.41 -17.79
C VAL A 380 15.92 18.43 -18.42
N SER A 381 15.87 18.35 -19.74
CA SER A 381 15.17 17.29 -20.48
C SER A 381 16.04 16.79 -21.64
N PRO A 382 15.69 15.68 -22.31
CA PRO A 382 16.44 15.17 -23.47
C PRO A 382 16.57 16.19 -24.62
N VAL A 383 15.69 17.19 -24.68
CA VAL A 383 15.62 18.19 -25.75
C VAL A 383 16.19 19.57 -25.37
N GLY A 384 16.65 19.78 -24.13
CA GLY A 384 17.23 21.07 -23.73
C GLY A 384 17.48 21.26 -22.24
N THR A 385 18.00 22.44 -21.88
CA THR A 385 18.31 22.83 -20.49
C THR A 385 18.19 24.34 -20.30
N VAL A 386 17.63 24.78 -19.16
CA VAL A 386 17.56 26.20 -18.74
C VAL A 386 17.97 26.36 -17.26
N ARG A 387 18.38 27.57 -16.87
CA ARG A 387 18.93 27.91 -15.53
C ARG A 387 18.34 29.20 -14.95
N THR A 388 18.21 29.30 -13.61
CA THR A 388 17.75 30.50 -12.88
C THR A 388 18.30 30.51 -11.45
N ALA A 389 18.50 31.68 -10.83
CA ALA A 389 19.26 31.81 -9.57
C ALA A 389 18.57 32.68 -8.49
N VAL A 390 18.96 32.50 -7.21
CA VAL A 390 18.30 33.07 -6.02
C VAL A 390 19.25 33.28 -4.82
N GLN A 391 18.95 34.25 -3.94
CA GLN A 391 19.72 34.68 -2.75
C GLN A 391 18.94 34.55 -1.40
N LEU A 392 19.64 34.69 -0.25
CA LEU A 392 19.13 34.47 1.13
C LEU A 392 19.57 35.56 2.17
N ILE A 393 18.69 36.05 3.08
CA ILE A 393 18.90 37.25 4.00
C ILE A 393 18.19 37.08 5.41
N THR A 394 18.20 38.06 6.37
CA THR A 394 17.63 37.96 7.78
C THR A 394 17.03 39.26 8.43
N PRO A 395 15.99 39.21 9.33
CA PRO A 395 15.47 40.34 10.16
C PRO A 395 15.92 40.38 11.66
N VAL A 396 15.71 41.51 12.41
CA VAL A 396 16.44 41.85 13.68
C VAL A 396 15.59 42.55 14.81
N PHE A 397 15.87 42.26 16.10
CA PHE A 397 15.30 42.93 17.30
C PHE A 397 15.94 44.30 17.65
N THR A 398 15.24 45.15 18.41
CA THR A 398 15.76 46.45 18.91
C THR A 398 16.02 46.47 20.42
N ASN A 399 15.19 45.81 21.24
CA ASN A 399 15.46 45.61 22.66
C ASN A 399 14.95 44.22 23.09
N ALA A 400 15.84 43.23 23.10
CA ALA A 400 15.50 41.87 23.51
C ALA A 400 15.42 41.75 25.05
N PRO A 401 14.46 40.99 25.61
CA PRO A 401 14.52 40.57 27.01
C PRO A 401 15.83 39.83 27.32
N ARG A 402 16.22 39.86 28.59
CA ARG A 402 17.44 39.23 29.11
C ARG A 402 17.11 38.42 30.35
N ASP A 403 17.89 37.38 30.57
CA ASP A 403 17.76 36.49 31.73
C ASP A 403 17.73 37.29 33.03
N LEU A 404 16.81 36.90 33.91
CA LEU A 404 16.57 37.60 35.17
C LEU A 404 16.49 36.57 36.29
N THR A 405 17.14 36.87 37.42
CA THR A 405 17.07 36.04 38.62
C THR A 405 16.28 36.77 39.68
N VAL A 406 15.25 36.12 40.25
CA VAL A 406 14.38 36.68 41.28
C VAL A 406 14.20 35.69 42.44
N GLU A 407 13.90 36.20 43.63
CA GLU A 407 13.54 35.37 44.78
C GLU A 407 12.04 35.04 44.75
N SER A 408 11.67 33.88 45.30
CA SER A 408 10.27 33.45 45.32
C SER A 408 9.39 34.40 46.14
N GLY A 409 8.29 34.89 45.56
CA GLY A 409 7.33 35.80 46.17
C GLY A 409 7.44 37.28 45.74
N GLN A 410 8.24 37.59 44.71
CA GLN A 410 8.32 38.95 44.14
C GLN A 410 7.52 39.09 42.82
N ASP A 411 7.09 40.31 42.51
CA ASP A 411 6.54 40.66 41.19
C ASP A 411 7.68 41.07 40.24
N VAL A 412 7.57 40.75 38.94
CA VAL A 412 8.59 41.02 37.93
C VAL A 412 7.99 41.60 36.64
N GLN A 413 8.71 42.52 36.00
CA GLN A 413 8.37 43.07 34.68
C GLN A 413 9.51 42.80 33.68
N ILE A 414 9.18 42.27 32.51
CA ILE A 414 10.13 41.78 31.51
C ILE A 414 10.00 42.60 30.21
N PRO A 415 11.09 43.25 29.71
CA PRO A 415 11.03 44.17 28.58
C PRO A 415 11.21 43.53 27.20
N CYS A 416 10.52 44.04 26.17
CA CYS A 416 10.74 43.61 24.78
C CYS A 416 10.34 44.69 23.75
N SER A 417 11.14 44.89 22.70
CA SER A 417 10.75 45.60 21.47
C SER A 417 11.53 45.15 20.22
N ALA A 418 10.93 45.29 19.04
CA ALA A 418 11.47 44.84 17.76
C ALA A 418 11.17 45.83 16.61
N GLN A 419 11.92 45.72 15.50
CA GLN A 419 11.69 46.49 14.28
C GLN A 419 11.55 45.57 13.05
N GLY A 420 10.72 45.97 12.10
CA GLY A 420 10.55 45.26 10.83
C GLY A 420 9.57 45.97 9.92
N GLN A 421 9.47 45.52 8.67
CA GLN A 421 8.41 45.92 7.75
C GLN A 421 7.62 44.69 7.31
N PRO A 422 6.29 44.64 7.53
CA PRO A 422 5.47 45.56 8.35
C PRO A 422 5.88 45.55 9.84
N GLN A 423 5.35 46.49 10.63
CA GLN A 423 5.68 46.55 12.08
C GLN A 423 5.16 45.30 12.82
N PRO A 424 5.95 44.70 13.73
CA PRO A 424 5.57 43.48 14.44
C PRO A 424 4.74 43.74 15.70
N VAL A 425 3.76 42.86 15.92
CA VAL A 425 2.98 42.72 17.17
C VAL A 425 3.75 41.83 18.14
N LEU A 426 3.83 42.24 19.41
CA LEU A 426 4.53 41.50 20.46
C LEU A 426 3.57 40.58 21.22
N THR A 427 3.98 39.33 21.45
CA THR A 427 3.26 38.32 22.23
C THR A 427 4.25 37.54 23.08
N TRP A 428 3.80 36.90 24.16
CA TRP A 428 4.68 36.19 25.09
C TRP A 428 4.30 34.72 25.22
N ASN A 429 5.30 33.84 25.22
CA ASN A 429 5.15 32.41 25.57
C ASN A 429 5.96 32.11 26.83
N LYS A 430 5.53 31.12 27.62
CA LYS A 430 6.30 30.48 28.69
C LYS A 430 6.41 28.99 28.38
N ASP A 431 7.65 28.49 28.28
CA ASP A 431 7.94 27.07 28.03
C ASP A 431 7.18 26.47 26.83
N GLY A 432 7.01 27.27 25.77
CA GLY A 432 6.32 26.90 24.53
C GLY A 432 4.79 27.07 24.54
N ILE A 433 4.18 27.45 25.66
CA ILE A 433 2.74 27.75 25.75
C ILE A 433 2.53 29.27 25.71
N GLN A 434 1.59 29.74 24.89
CA GLN A 434 1.26 31.17 24.81
C GLN A 434 0.65 31.67 26.12
N VAL A 435 1.20 32.75 26.68
CA VAL A 435 0.74 33.37 27.91
C VAL A 435 -0.55 34.15 27.62
N THR A 436 -1.59 33.89 28.42
CA THR A 436 -2.88 34.58 28.34
C THR A 436 -3.08 35.49 29.54
N GLU A 437 -3.69 36.65 29.29
CA GLU A 437 -4.07 37.65 30.30
C GLU A 437 -4.81 37.03 31.50
N SER A 438 -4.33 37.28 32.72
CA SER A 438 -4.84 36.68 33.95
C SER A 438 -4.43 37.49 35.19
N GLY A 439 -4.95 37.13 36.38
CA GLY A 439 -4.48 37.74 37.63
C GLY A 439 -3.01 37.49 37.98
N LYS A 440 -2.32 36.61 37.24
CA LYS A 440 -0.92 36.21 37.43
C LYS A 440 0.02 36.81 36.38
N PHE A 441 -0.45 36.95 35.14
CA PHE A 441 0.30 37.42 33.97
C PHE A 441 -0.45 38.55 33.24
N HIS A 442 0.19 39.70 33.07
CA HIS A 442 -0.37 40.88 32.39
C HIS A 442 0.57 41.37 31.28
N ILE A 443 0.04 41.68 30.08
CA ILE A 443 0.86 42.15 28.94
C ILE A 443 0.54 43.62 28.63
N SER A 444 1.56 44.49 28.70
CA SER A 444 1.39 45.93 28.44
C SER A 444 1.28 46.27 26.94
N PRO A 445 0.57 47.36 26.56
CA PRO A 445 0.50 47.83 25.16
C PRO A 445 1.86 48.14 24.52
N GLU A 446 2.87 48.44 25.34
CA GLU A 446 4.24 48.75 24.94
C GLU A 446 5.12 47.50 24.82
N GLY A 447 4.61 46.29 25.11
CA GLY A 447 5.26 45.00 24.85
C GLY A 447 5.84 44.26 26.08
N TYR A 448 5.70 44.82 27.28
CA TYR A 448 6.32 44.30 28.49
C TYR A 448 5.41 43.26 29.16
N LEU A 449 5.96 42.17 29.69
CA LEU A 449 5.22 41.15 30.45
C LEU A 449 5.42 41.37 31.95
N GLU A 450 4.34 41.54 32.70
CA GLU A 450 4.32 41.59 34.16
C GLU A 450 3.85 40.22 34.72
N VAL A 451 4.59 39.67 35.69
CA VAL A 451 4.29 38.40 36.37
C VAL A 451 4.28 38.63 37.88
N LYS A 452 3.20 38.24 38.57
CA LYS A 452 3.01 38.53 40.00
C LYS A 452 3.26 37.33 40.90
N ASP A 453 3.73 37.56 42.13
CA ASP A 453 3.95 36.55 43.17
C ASP A 453 4.77 35.33 42.66
N VAL A 454 5.94 35.59 42.07
CA VAL A 454 6.71 34.60 41.29
C VAL A 454 7.16 33.41 42.15
N GLY A 455 6.82 32.18 41.74
CA GLY A 455 7.21 30.92 42.39
C GLY A 455 8.07 30.02 41.50
N THR A 456 8.50 28.87 42.00
CA THR A 456 9.41 27.96 41.25
C THR A 456 8.82 27.44 39.94
N ALA A 457 7.50 27.23 39.86
CA ALA A 457 6.79 26.86 38.63
C ALA A 457 6.69 28.02 37.62
N ASP A 458 6.90 29.26 38.07
CA ASP A 458 7.00 30.44 37.21
C ASP A 458 8.40 30.62 36.62
N ALA A 459 9.41 29.89 37.13
CA ALA A 459 10.69 29.74 36.44
C ALA A 459 10.50 29.04 35.10
N GLY A 460 11.37 29.34 34.14
CA GLY A 460 11.30 28.77 32.80
C GLY A 460 11.80 29.73 31.73
N ARG A 461 11.67 29.31 30.47
CA ARG A 461 12.06 30.11 29.32
C ARG A 461 10.86 30.93 28.85
N TYR A 462 10.95 32.24 29.02
CA TYR A 462 9.98 33.19 28.49
C TYR A 462 10.46 33.67 27.12
N GLU A 463 9.56 33.68 26.15
CA GLU A 463 9.84 34.07 24.78
C GLU A 463 8.98 35.27 24.41
N CYS A 464 9.62 36.41 24.17
CA CYS A 464 8.96 37.50 23.46
C CYS A 464 8.98 37.19 21.96
N VAL A 465 7.79 37.05 21.39
CA VAL A 465 7.54 36.74 19.99
C VAL A 465 7.07 38.02 19.29
N ALA A 466 7.95 38.59 18.46
CA ALA A 466 7.68 39.77 17.65
C ALA A 466 7.23 39.35 16.24
N ARG A 467 5.94 39.45 15.95
CA ARG A 467 5.28 38.88 14.76
C ARG A 467 4.69 39.95 13.85
N ASN A 468 5.15 40.01 12.60
CA ASN A 468 4.49 40.77 11.53
C ASN A 468 3.87 39.80 10.49
N PRO A 469 3.22 40.29 9.41
CA PRO A 469 2.66 39.44 8.36
C PRO A 469 3.69 38.67 7.49
N ILE A 470 4.99 38.98 7.60
CA ILE A 470 6.08 38.38 6.81
C ILE A 470 6.86 37.33 7.62
N GLY A 471 6.88 37.44 8.95
CA GLY A 471 7.51 36.46 9.83
C GLY A 471 7.41 36.85 11.30
N TYR A 472 8.01 36.05 12.16
CA TYR A 472 8.22 36.41 13.56
C TYR A 472 9.65 36.16 13.98
N GLN A 473 10.15 37.04 14.84
CA GLN A 473 11.43 36.93 15.51
C GLN A 473 11.16 36.58 16.98
N VAL A 474 12.01 35.78 17.62
CA VAL A 474 11.85 35.37 19.03
C VAL A 474 13.08 35.72 19.85
N ALA A 475 12.89 36.51 20.89
CA ALA A 475 13.90 36.82 21.87
C ALA A 475 13.51 36.14 23.17
N SER A 476 14.33 35.18 23.59
CA SER A 476 14.09 34.42 24.81
C SER A 476 14.94 34.92 25.97
N MET A 477 14.34 34.91 27.15
CA MET A 477 15.01 35.02 28.43
C MET A 477 14.66 33.82 29.31
N VAL A 478 15.55 33.51 30.25
CA VAL A 478 15.28 32.57 31.34
C VAL A 478 14.96 33.36 32.60
N LEU A 479 13.74 33.19 33.12
CA LEU A 479 13.41 33.65 34.46
C LEU A 479 13.89 32.57 35.43
N THR A 480 14.98 32.85 36.14
CA THR A 480 15.53 31.95 37.15
C THR A 480 14.95 32.32 38.51
N VAL A 481 13.99 31.54 38.99
CA VAL A 481 13.45 31.74 40.35
C VAL A 481 14.33 30.99 41.33
N THR A 482 14.91 31.71 42.28
CA THR A 482 15.85 31.14 43.24
C THR A 482 15.11 30.54 44.44
N GLY A 483 15.19 29.21 44.50
CA GLY A 483 14.53 28.31 45.45
C GLY A 483 14.40 26.95 44.76
N LYS A 484 15.19 25.95 45.15
CA LYS A 484 15.44 24.75 44.33
C LYS A 484 14.80 23.46 44.85
N LYS A 485 14.54 22.54 43.92
CA LYS A 485 14.65 21.08 44.11
C LYS A 485 15.58 20.53 43.01
N GLU A 486 16.44 19.59 43.35
CA GLU A 486 17.65 19.28 42.57
C GLU A 486 17.63 17.91 41.84
N GLY A 487 16.45 17.35 41.59
CA GLY A 487 16.29 16.03 40.92
C GLY A 487 16.44 16.04 39.39
N ASP A 488 16.04 17.13 38.73
CA ASP A 488 15.80 17.13 37.27
C ASP A 488 17.09 17.09 36.44
N THR A 489 18.18 17.65 36.95
CA THR A 489 19.49 17.72 36.28
C THR A 489 20.13 16.34 36.07
N PHE A 490 19.93 15.42 37.01
CA PHE A 490 20.47 14.06 36.94
C PHE A 490 19.80 13.20 35.86
N VAL A 491 18.48 13.34 35.70
CA VAL A 491 17.72 12.63 34.67
C VAL A 491 18.07 13.19 33.28
N SER A 492 18.13 14.53 33.13
CA SER A 492 18.51 15.17 31.86
C SER A 492 19.90 14.76 31.37
N THR A 493 20.90 14.79 32.25
CA THR A 493 22.28 14.41 31.91
C THR A 493 22.41 12.93 31.53
N SER A 494 21.62 12.04 32.14
CA SER A 494 21.55 10.62 31.78
C SER A 494 20.92 10.41 30.38
N ILE A 495 19.88 11.18 30.03
CA ILE A 495 19.25 11.16 28.70
C ILE A 495 20.23 11.60 27.62
N GLU A 496 20.89 12.74 27.81
CA GLU A 496 21.86 13.25 26.84
C GLU A 496 23.01 12.27 26.60
N GLN A 497 23.50 11.59 27.65
CA GLN A 497 24.53 10.58 27.51
C GLN A 497 24.00 9.35 26.76
N ALA A 498 22.76 8.93 26.98
CA ALA A 498 22.13 7.86 26.20
C ALA A 498 22.00 8.23 24.72
N ILE A 499 21.55 9.45 24.40
CA ILE A 499 21.48 9.97 23.03
C ILE A 499 22.88 9.93 22.38
N ARG A 500 23.91 10.49 23.04
CA ARG A 500 25.29 10.48 22.52
C ARG A 500 25.81 9.05 22.29
N ASN A 501 25.56 8.14 23.22
CA ASN A 501 26.01 6.75 23.15
C ASN A 501 25.34 5.97 22.01
N VAL A 502 24.01 6.05 21.91
CA VAL A 502 23.22 5.37 20.88
C VAL A 502 23.51 5.96 19.51
N ASP A 503 23.50 7.28 19.36
CA ASP A 503 23.80 7.95 18.09
C ASP A 503 25.23 7.66 17.61
N SER A 504 26.23 7.72 18.50
CA SER A 504 27.61 7.36 18.15
C SER A 504 27.74 5.91 17.67
N ALA A 505 27.02 4.98 18.29
CA ALA A 505 27.05 3.56 17.92
C ALA A 505 26.28 3.25 16.63
N ILE A 506 25.10 3.86 16.43
CA ILE A 506 24.34 3.81 15.18
C ILE A 506 25.16 4.43 14.05
N GLU A 507 25.73 5.61 14.27
CA GLU A 507 26.53 6.32 13.28
C GLU A 507 27.82 5.55 12.95
N SER A 508 28.53 4.99 13.93
CA SER A 508 29.67 4.07 13.70
C SER A 508 29.30 2.87 12.83
N THR A 509 28.08 2.36 12.99
CA THR A 509 27.52 1.30 12.14
C THR A 509 27.19 1.86 10.74
N ARG A 510 26.51 3.00 10.66
CA ARG A 510 26.14 3.70 9.42
C ARG A 510 27.36 3.99 8.54
N ARG A 511 28.42 4.60 9.08
CA ARG A 511 29.61 4.95 8.28
C ARG A 511 30.27 3.72 7.67
N ARG A 512 30.36 2.61 8.43
CA ARG A 512 30.89 1.34 7.92
C ARG A 512 30.01 0.70 6.83
N LEU A 513 28.70 0.91 6.87
CA LEU A 513 27.76 0.37 5.90
C LEU A 513 27.55 1.23 4.65
N PHE A 514 27.72 2.57 4.76
CA PHE A 514 27.25 3.52 3.75
C PHE A 514 28.25 4.61 3.32
N ASP A 515 29.32 4.90 4.09
CA ASP A 515 30.29 5.97 3.71
C ASP A 515 31.40 5.44 2.77
N GLY A 516 31.41 4.14 2.52
CA GLY A 516 32.18 3.50 1.45
C GLY A 516 31.31 2.51 0.69
N GLN A 517 31.79 2.05 -0.48
CA GLN A 517 31.26 0.82 -1.07
C GLN A 517 31.50 -0.31 -0.06
N PRO A 518 30.45 -0.97 0.49
CA PRO A 518 30.63 -2.02 1.48
C PRO A 518 31.40 -3.19 0.84
N ARG A 519 32.57 -3.52 1.40
CA ARG A 519 33.58 -4.35 0.75
C ARG A 519 33.55 -5.80 1.20
N THR A 520 32.86 -6.09 2.29
CA THR A 520 32.76 -7.45 2.83
C THR A 520 31.32 -7.95 2.79
N PRO A 521 31.11 -9.22 2.39
CA PRO A 521 29.84 -9.92 2.56
C PRO A 521 29.19 -9.85 3.96
N GLY A 522 29.94 -9.50 5.01
CA GLY A 522 29.43 -9.32 6.37
C GLY A 522 28.81 -7.95 6.63
N GLU A 523 29.42 -6.88 6.08
CA GLU A 523 28.81 -5.53 6.02
C GLU A 523 27.57 -5.56 5.14
N LEU A 524 27.63 -6.33 4.05
CA LEU A 524 26.49 -6.59 3.18
C LEU A 524 25.31 -7.24 3.94
N LEU A 525 25.52 -8.36 4.65
CA LEU A 525 24.46 -8.98 5.45
C LEU A 525 23.98 -8.12 6.64
N ALA A 526 24.76 -7.11 7.04
CA ALA A 526 24.32 -6.12 8.02
C ALA A 526 23.29 -5.12 7.45
N LEU A 527 23.33 -4.82 6.15
CA LEU A 527 22.33 -3.99 5.46
C LEU A 527 20.93 -4.63 5.49
N PHE A 528 20.84 -5.93 5.25
CA PHE A 528 19.59 -6.70 5.33
C PHE A 528 18.87 -6.55 6.68
N ARG A 529 19.63 -6.39 7.78
CA ARG A 529 19.08 -6.22 9.14
C ARG A 529 18.78 -4.77 9.51
N TYR A 530 19.21 -3.82 8.68
CA TYR A 530 18.97 -2.39 8.90
C TYR A 530 17.65 -2.00 8.22
N PRO A 531 16.66 -1.44 8.94
CA PRO A 531 15.38 -1.10 8.33
C PRO A 531 15.53 -0.05 7.22
N ARG A 532 14.88 -0.28 6.07
CA ARG A 532 14.87 0.66 4.95
C ARG A 532 13.91 1.83 5.19
N ASP A 533 12.74 1.52 5.74
CA ASP A 533 11.73 2.52 6.11
C ASP A 533 12.29 3.47 7.20
N PRO A 534 12.37 4.79 6.94
CA PRO A 534 12.87 5.75 7.92
C PRO A 534 12.07 5.75 9.22
N TYR A 535 10.75 5.52 9.18
CA TYR A 535 9.91 5.55 10.37
C TYR A 535 10.21 4.36 11.31
N THR A 536 10.49 3.18 10.77
CA THR A 536 11.00 2.02 11.52
C THR A 536 12.32 2.35 12.21
N VAL A 537 13.24 3.05 11.52
CA VAL A 537 14.52 3.49 12.11
C VAL A 537 14.30 4.49 13.24
N GLU A 538 13.42 5.48 13.07
CA GLU A 538 13.12 6.45 14.13
C GLU A 538 12.54 5.78 15.38
N GLN A 539 11.55 4.88 15.21
CA GLN A 539 10.92 4.17 16.32
C GLN A 539 11.89 3.24 17.05
N ALA A 540 12.74 2.51 16.33
CA ALA A 540 13.76 1.65 16.94
C ALA A 540 14.82 2.47 17.71
N ARG A 541 15.28 3.59 17.13
CA ARG A 541 16.20 4.53 17.79
C ARG A 541 15.61 5.11 19.07
N ALA A 542 14.35 5.53 19.04
CA ALA A 542 13.66 6.07 20.22
C ALA A 542 13.59 5.05 21.36
N GLY A 543 13.23 3.79 21.05
CA GLY A 543 13.22 2.69 22.01
C GLY A 543 14.61 2.37 22.58
N GLU A 544 15.65 2.38 21.75
CA GLU A 544 17.04 2.16 22.19
C GLU A 544 17.54 3.27 23.13
N ILE A 545 17.30 4.54 22.80
CA ILE A 545 17.66 5.68 23.66
C ILE A 545 16.92 5.64 25.00
N PHE A 546 15.63 5.32 24.97
CA PHE A 546 14.81 5.20 26.18
C PHE A 546 15.37 4.14 27.13
N GLU A 547 15.67 2.93 26.63
CA GLU A 547 16.24 1.87 27.47
C GLU A 547 17.66 2.20 27.95
N GLN A 548 18.52 2.77 27.10
CA GLN A 548 19.88 3.15 27.50
C GLN A 548 19.88 4.25 28.57
N THR A 549 18.93 5.18 28.53
CA THR A 549 18.73 6.18 29.60
C THR A 549 18.50 5.49 30.94
N LEU A 550 17.55 4.54 30.99
CA LEU A 550 17.20 3.83 32.23
C LEU A 550 18.36 2.97 32.76
N LEU A 551 19.15 2.36 31.87
CA LEU A 551 20.36 1.62 32.23
C LEU A 551 21.43 2.55 32.84
N LEU A 552 21.65 3.74 32.27
CA LEU A 552 22.57 4.72 32.83
C LEU A 552 22.12 5.22 34.21
N ILE A 553 20.84 5.57 34.38
CA ILE A 553 20.25 5.94 35.67
C ILE A 553 20.48 4.84 36.71
N GLN A 554 20.24 3.57 36.35
CA GLN A 554 20.46 2.42 37.24
C GLN A 554 21.94 2.27 37.63
N ASN A 555 22.84 2.43 36.67
CA ASN A 555 24.29 2.30 36.90
C ASN A 555 24.83 3.41 37.81
N HIS A 556 24.41 4.66 37.61
CA HIS A 556 24.81 5.78 38.46
C HIS A 556 24.35 5.58 39.91
N VAL A 557 23.10 5.17 40.13
CA VAL A 557 22.60 4.86 41.49
C VAL A 557 23.38 3.70 42.12
N ASN A 558 23.69 2.65 41.36
CA ASN A 558 24.49 1.51 41.84
C ASN A 558 25.94 1.88 42.18
N GLN A 559 26.48 2.95 41.59
CA GLN A 559 27.81 3.49 41.89
C GLN A 559 27.82 4.40 43.13
N GLY A 560 26.68 4.58 43.80
CA GLY A 560 26.57 5.47 44.97
C GLY A 560 26.52 6.96 44.60
N LEU A 561 26.31 7.30 43.33
CA LEU A 561 26.00 8.67 42.89
C LEU A 561 24.55 9.00 43.27
N MET A 562 24.33 9.16 44.56
CA MET A 562 23.04 9.58 45.11
C MET A 562 22.84 11.06 44.82
N VAL A 563 21.65 11.42 44.33
CA VAL A 563 21.20 12.81 44.31
C VAL A 563 20.78 13.14 45.76
N ASP A 564 21.64 13.84 46.50
CA ASP A 564 21.31 14.37 47.83
C ASP A 564 20.75 15.78 47.68
N THR A 565 19.50 15.96 48.10
CA THR A 565 18.83 17.26 48.10
C THR A 565 18.18 17.42 49.47
N ASN A 566 18.69 18.34 50.28
CA ASN A 566 18.24 18.58 51.66
C ASN A 566 18.24 17.34 52.59
N GLY A 567 19.21 16.42 52.44
CA GLY A 567 19.43 15.32 53.39
C GLY A 567 18.54 14.09 53.17
N THR A 568 17.80 14.03 52.06
CA THR A 568 17.13 12.81 51.59
C THR A 568 17.74 12.37 50.28
N ALA A 569 18.42 11.23 50.31
CA ALA A 569 19.08 10.64 49.15
C ALA A 569 18.07 9.84 48.29
N PHE A 570 17.88 10.25 47.04
CA PHE A 570 16.93 9.59 46.12
C PHE A 570 17.37 8.17 45.74
N ARG A 571 16.43 7.22 45.78
CA ARG A 571 16.63 5.84 45.29
C ARG A 571 16.26 5.76 43.81
N TYR A 572 16.72 4.70 43.14
CA TYR A 572 16.39 4.42 41.74
C TYR A 572 14.88 4.51 41.45
N ASN A 573 14.04 3.94 42.34
CA ASN A 573 12.58 3.95 42.22
C ASN A 573 11.96 5.36 42.23
N ASP A 574 12.62 6.34 42.85
CA ASP A 574 12.13 7.73 42.91
C ASP A 574 12.41 8.47 41.58
N LEU A 575 13.54 8.13 40.95
CA LEU A 575 14.03 8.68 39.69
C LEU A 575 13.37 8.06 38.44
N VAL A 576 12.66 6.93 38.61
CA VAL A 576 11.79 6.32 37.57
C VAL A 576 10.30 6.56 37.85
N SER A 577 9.95 7.58 38.64
CA SER A 577 8.55 7.96 38.85
C SER A 577 7.86 8.38 37.53
N PRO A 578 6.51 8.33 37.45
CA PRO A 578 5.78 8.63 36.21
C PRO A 578 6.15 9.97 35.57
N HIS A 579 6.43 10.99 36.39
CA HIS A 579 6.89 12.31 35.93
C HIS A 579 8.22 12.22 35.16
N PHE A 580 9.25 11.60 35.75
CA PHE A 580 10.55 11.44 35.08
C PHE A 580 10.46 10.52 33.87
N LEU A 581 9.57 9.52 33.86
CA LEU A 581 9.40 8.68 32.67
C LEU A 581 8.69 9.40 31.52
N ASP A 582 7.73 10.29 31.77
CA ASP A 582 7.18 11.13 30.70
C ASP A 582 8.24 12.10 30.16
N VAL A 583 9.13 12.64 31.01
CA VAL A 583 10.31 13.43 30.56
C VAL A 583 11.25 12.60 29.69
N ILE A 584 11.66 11.40 30.13
CA ILE A 584 12.52 10.49 29.35
C ILE A 584 11.82 10.08 28.05
N ALA A 585 10.52 9.80 28.07
CA ALA A 585 9.75 9.43 26.89
C ALA A 585 9.63 10.57 25.87
N ASN A 586 9.51 11.83 26.33
CA ASN A 586 9.50 12.99 25.44
C ASN A 586 10.87 13.22 24.81
N LEU A 587 11.94 13.25 25.62
CA LEU A 587 13.29 13.57 25.15
C LEU A 587 13.96 12.45 24.34
N SER A 588 13.54 11.19 24.52
CA SER A 588 13.93 10.08 23.64
C SER A 588 13.12 9.98 22.33
N GLY A 589 12.02 10.72 22.21
CA GLY A 589 11.08 10.66 21.08
C GLY A 589 9.99 9.59 21.19
N CYS A 590 9.99 8.77 22.24
CA CYS A 590 9.00 7.70 22.45
C CYS A 590 7.52 8.19 22.49
N THR A 591 7.26 9.43 22.90
CA THR A 591 5.91 10.02 22.90
C THR A 591 5.36 10.27 21.50
N ALA A 592 6.21 10.66 20.54
CA ALA A 592 5.82 10.99 19.17
C ALA A 592 5.31 9.76 18.38
N HIS A 593 5.76 8.56 18.75
CA HIS A 593 5.33 7.30 18.13
C HIS A 593 4.07 6.68 18.77
N ARG A 594 3.35 7.41 19.64
CA ARG A 594 2.01 7.03 20.14
C ARG A 594 0.99 7.15 18.98
N ARG A 595 0.94 6.16 18.09
CA ARG A 595 0.03 6.12 16.93
C ARG A 595 -1.45 6.18 17.37
N PHE A 596 -2.14 7.25 16.97
CA PHE A 596 -3.59 7.37 17.03
C PHE A 596 -4.13 7.52 15.59
N ASN A 597 -4.35 6.40 14.90
CA ASN A 597 -4.90 6.44 13.54
C ASN A 597 -6.42 6.69 13.59
N ASN A 598 -6.83 7.79 12.96
CA ASN A 598 -8.23 8.14 12.77
C ASN A 598 -8.79 7.37 11.56
N CYS A 599 -9.68 6.41 11.78
CA CYS A 599 -10.34 5.62 10.73
C CYS A 599 -11.44 6.43 10.01
N SER A 600 -11.20 7.73 9.75
CA SER A 600 -12.18 8.70 9.26
C SER A 600 -12.55 8.51 7.80
N ASP A 601 -11.67 7.93 6.97
CA ASP A 601 -12.03 7.45 5.63
C ASP A 601 -12.76 6.10 5.73
N ILE A 602 -13.98 6.16 6.25
CA ILE A 602 -14.88 5.01 6.40
C ILE A 602 -15.16 4.38 5.02
N CYS A 603 -15.12 5.16 3.93
CA CYS A 603 -15.38 4.65 2.57
C CYS A 603 -14.24 3.74 2.10
N PHE A 604 -12.98 4.17 2.24
CA PHE A 604 -11.82 3.34 1.95
C PHE A 604 -11.78 2.11 2.88
N HIS A 605 -11.88 2.33 4.19
CA HIS A 605 -11.80 1.24 5.19
C HIS A 605 -13.00 0.28 5.16
N GLN A 606 -14.09 0.59 4.46
CA GLN A 606 -15.15 -0.36 4.17
C GLN A 606 -14.75 -1.36 3.07
N LYS A 607 -13.95 -0.96 2.08
CA LYS A 607 -13.67 -1.75 0.87
C LYS A 607 -12.28 -2.40 0.85
N TYR A 608 -11.27 -1.72 1.39
CA TYR A 608 -9.85 -2.08 1.29
C TYR A 608 -9.10 -1.98 2.62
N ARG A 609 -8.02 -2.77 2.74
CA ARG A 609 -7.04 -2.69 3.85
C ARG A 609 -6.16 -1.45 3.69
N SER A 610 -5.75 -0.85 4.81
CA SER A 610 -4.60 0.07 4.81
C SER A 610 -3.31 -0.66 4.42
N HIS A 611 -2.20 0.07 4.27
CA HIS A 611 -0.89 -0.53 4.02
C HIS A 611 -0.19 -1.02 5.30
N ASP A 612 -0.56 -0.46 6.46
CA ASP A 612 0.03 -0.75 7.76
C ASP A 612 -0.84 -1.68 8.63
N GLY A 613 -1.91 -2.25 8.07
CA GLY A 613 -2.88 -3.08 8.80
C GLY A 613 -3.81 -2.34 9.77
N THR A 614 -3.63 -1.03 9.99
CA THR A 614 -4.50 -0.25 10.89
C THR A 614 -5.95 -0.14 10.38
N CYS A 615 -6.87 0.10 11.32
CA CYS A 615 -8.32 0.15 11.07
C CYS A 615 -8.93 -1.14 10.49
N ASN A 616 -8.21 -2.28 10.55
CA ASN A 616 -8.83 -3.60 10.35
C ASN A 616 -9.87 -3.84 11.46
N ASN A 617 -9.44 -3.85 12.72
CA ASN A 617 -10.36 -3.73 13.85
C ASN A 617 -10.75 -2.24 14.05
N LEU A 618 -12.06 -1.94 14.07
CA LEU A 618 -12.54 -0.55 14.18
C LEU A 618 -12.64 -0.04 15.62
N GLN A 619 -12.61 -0.93 16.63
CA GLN A 619 -12.60 -0.56 18.05
C GLN A 619 -11.16 -0.45 18.59
N HIS A 620 -10.27 -1.28 18.05
CA HIS A 620 -8.85 -1.33 18.40
C HIS A 620 -8.00 -1.18 17.14
N SER A 621 -7.92 0.04 16.60
CA SER A 621 -7.35 0.34 15.28
C SER A 621 -5.88 -0.05 15.06
N MET A 622 -5.15 -0.39 16.12
CA MET A 622 -3.76 -0.84 16.09
C MET A 622 -3.58 -2.37 16.18
N TRP A 623 -4.65 -3.15 16.43
CA TRP A 623 -4.52 -4.63 16.47
C TRP A 623 -4.08 -5.19 15.12
N GLY A 624 -3.06 -6.04 15.13
CA GLY A 624 -2.44 -6.60 13.92
C GLY A 624 -1.74 -5.60 13.00
N ALA A 625 -1.56 -4.34 13.40
CA ALA A 625 -0.90 -3.33 12.60
C ALA A 625 0.64 -3.46 12.63
N SER A 626 1.30 -2.98 11.58
CA SER A 626 2.76 -2.92 11.52
C SER A 626 3.34 -1.96 12.55
N LEU A 627 4.57 -2.26 12.98
CA LEU A 627 5.33 -1.53 13.99
C LEU A 627 4.66 -1.46 15.37
N THR A 628 3.92 -2.51 15.71
CA THR A 628 3.35 -2.75 17.04
C THR A 628 4.14 -3.82 17.81
N ALA A 629 3.85 -3.98 19.10
CA ALA A 629 4.42 -5.05 19.91
C ALA A 629 3.89 -6.41 19.45
N PHE A 630 4.74 -7.45 19.49
CA PHE A 630 4.24 -8.82 19.42
C PHE A 630 3.29 -9.13 20.58
N GLU A 631 2.19 -9.83 20.28
CA GLU A 631 1.24 -10.30 21.28
C GLU A 631 1.84 -11.39 22.17
N ARG A 632 1.32 -11.55 23.41
CA ARG A 632 1.79 -12.59 24.33
C ARG A 632 0.67 -13.50 24.81
N LEU A 633 0.85 -14.80 24.57
CA LEU A 633 0.08 -15.86 25.22
C LEU A 633 0.42 -16.02 26.71
N LEU A 634 1.69 -15.77 27.06
CA LEU A 634 2.26 -15.96 28.40
C LEU A 634 3.19 -14.79 28.74
N LYS A 635 3.24 -14.40 30.02
CA LYS A 635 4.14 -13.33 30.50
C LYS A 635 5.60 -13.66 30.21
N SER A 636 6.38 -12.68 29.77
CA SER A 636 7.81 -12.83 29.50
C SER A 636 8.64 -13.21 30.74
N VAL A 637 9.74 -13.94 30.53
CA VAL A 637 10.69 -14.34 31.57
C VAL A 637 12.10 -13.85 31.22
N TYR A 638 12.61 -12.93 32.02
CA TYR A 638 13.95 -12.35 31.96
C TYR A 638 14.67 -12.56 33.31
N ASP A 639 16.01 -12.58 33.35
CA ASP A 639 16.80 -12.87 34.57
C ASP A 639 16.55 -11.86 35.69
N ASN A 640 16.34 -10.58 35.33
CA ASN A 640 15.94 -9.53 36.27
C ASN A 640 14.41 -9.35 36.38
N GLY A 641 13.62 -10.09 35.61
CA GLY A 641 12.16 -9.93 35.49
C GLY A 641 11.68 -8.89 34.47
N PHE A 642 12.59 -8.12 33.84
CA PHE A 642 12.24 -6.99 32.95
C PHE A 642 12.81 -7.10 31.54
N ASN A 643 14.13 -7.20 31.39
CA ASN A 643 14.79 -7.08 30.08
C ASN A 643 16.10 -7.86 29.91
N LEU A 644 16.72 -8.37 30.99
CA LEU A 644 17.99 -9.09 30.93
C LEU A 644 17.76 -10.51 30.38
N PRO A 645 18.27 -10.89 29.19
CA PRO A 645 18.00 -12.19 28.60
C PRO A 645 18.40 -13.35 29.50
N ARG A 646 17.62 -14.43 29.45
CA ARG A 646 17.95 -15.66 30.19
C ARG A 646 19.31 -16.20 29.79
N GLY A 647 20.17 -16.48 30.76
CA GLY A 647 21.53 -16.96 30.50
C GLY A 647 22.47 -15.90 29.91
N ALA A 648 22.14 -14.61 30.04
CA ALA A 648 23.12 -13.53 29.89
C ALA A 648 24.07 -13.44 31.09
N THR A 649 23.75 -14.12 32.19
CA THR A 649 24.51 -14.17 33.44
C THR A 649 24.79 -15.62 33.88
N GLU A 650 25.63 -15.78 34.90
CA GLU A 650 25.97 -17.08 35.51
C GLU A 650 24.86 -17.60 36.47
N LEU A 651 23.65 -17.04 36.40
CA LEU A 651 22.50 -17.37 37.26
C LEU A 651 22.06 -18.84 37.10
N LEU A 652 21.71 -19.47 38.22
CA LEU A 652 21.14 -20.81 38.24
C LEU A 652 19.61 -20.74 38.13
N HIS A 653 19.06 -21.36 37.10
CA HIS A 653 17.63 -21.56 36.92
C HIS A 653 17.26 -22.96 37.43
N ASN A 654 16.35 -23.04 38.41
CA ASN A 654 15.91 -24.32 38.99
C ASN A 654 17.09 -25.22 39.43
N GLY A 655 18.18 -24.62 39.93
CA GLY A 655 19.41 -25.31 40.36
C GLY A 655 20.47 -25.56 39.29
N TYR A 656 20.20 -25.25 38.01
CA TYR A 656 21.11 -25.53 36.89
C TYR A 656 21.46 -24.28 36.08
N ARG A 657 22.65 -24.24 35.49
CA ARG A 657 22.99 -23.25 34.44
C ARG A 657 22.26 -23.61 33.15
N LEU A 658 21.82 -22.61 32.39
CA LEU A 658 21.27 -22.87 31.06
C LEU A 658 22.42 -23.25 30.09
N PRO A 659 22.23 -24.22 29.20
CA PRO A 659 23.26 -24.62 28.26
C PRO A 659 23.55 -23.50 27.25
N LEU A 660 24.78 -23.45 26.74
CA LEU A 660 25.13 -22.59 25.62
C LEU A 660 24.28 -22.99 24.40
N PRO A 661 23.66 -22.03 23.67
CA PRO A 661 22.81 -22.33 22.52
C PRO A 661 23.51 -23.20 21.46
N ARG A 662 24.81 -22.93 21.24
CA ARG A 662 25.67 -23.71 20.34
C ARG A 662 25.86 -25.15 20.80
N LEU A 663 26.01 -25.40 22.10
CA LEU A 663 26.15 -26.75 22.64
C LEU A 663 24.87 -27.57 22.46
N VAL A 664 23.69 -26.94 22.61
CA VAL A 664 22.40 -27.57 22.28
C VAL A 664 22.35 -27.92 20.79
N SER A 665 22.72 -26.97 19.91
CA SER A 665 22.76 -27.18 18.46
C SER A 665 23.60 -28.39 18.06
N THR A 666 24.87 -28.45 18.48
CA THR A 666 25.79 -29.54 18.12
C THR A 666 25.44 -30.88 18.75
N THR A 667 24.84 -30.89 19.95
CA THR A 667 24.55 -32.13 20.68
C THR A 667 23.28 -32.82 20.16
N MET A 668 22.25 -32.07 19.74
CA MET A 668 20.95 -32.65 19.40
C MET A 668 20.22 -32.10 18.17
N ILE A 669 20.63 -30.98 17.56
CA ILE A 669 19.86 -30.35 16.46
C ILE A 669 20.53 -30.55 15.09
N GLY A 670 21.84 -30.33 14.99
CA GLY A 670 22.60 -30.46 13.74
C GLY A 670 22.64 -31.90 13.23
N THR A 671 22.43 -32.09 11.93
CA THR A 671 22.52 -33.40 11.25
C THR A 671 23.15 -33.30 9.86
N GLU A 672 23.96 -34.28 9.51
CA GLU A 672 24.42 -34.51 8.13
C GLU A 672 23.50 -35.51 7.39
N THR A 673 22.78 -36.37 8.13
CA THR A 673 21.80 -37.29 7.57
C THR A 673 20.49 -36.57 7.28
N ILE A 674 19.93 -36.80 6.08
CA ILE A 674 18.69 -36.21 5.59
C ILE A 674 17.74 -37.34 5.20
N THR A 675 16.57 -37.38 5.83
CA THR A 675 15.45 -38.24 5.41
C THR A 675 14.51 -37.42 4.51
N PRO A 676 14.21 -37.85 3.27
CA PRO A 676 13.22 -37.19 2.43
C PRO A 676 11.80 -37.41 2.96
N ASP A 677 10.92 -36.45 2.74
CA ASP A 677 9.48 -36.58 3.00
C ASP A 677 8.81 -37.29 1.81
N ASP A 678 8.28 -38.49 2.06
CA ASP A 678 7.67 -39.36 1.05
C ASP A 678 6.32 -38.83 0.52
N ARG A 679 5.74 -37.81 1.17
CA ARG A 679 4.41 -37.28 0.83
C ARG A 679 4.46 -35.87 0.29
N TYR A 680 5.42 -35.06 0.74
CA TYR A 680 5.44 -33.63 0.47
C TYR A 680 6.72 -33.12 -0.17
N THR A 681 6.54 -32.17 -1.09
CA THR A 681 7.61 -31.55 -1.87
C THR A 681 8.30 -30.46 -1.06
N HIS A 682 9.45 -29.99 -1.56
CA HIS A 682 10.17 -28.88 -0.95
C HIS A 682 9.36 -27.55 -0.98
N MET A 683 8.37 -27.45 -1.87
CA MET A 683 7.39 -26.36 -1.93
C MET A 683 6.60 -26.19 -0.62
N LEU A 684 6.37 -27.27 0.15
CA LEU A 684 5.70 -27.18 1.45
C LEU A 684 6.50 -26.32 2.44
N MET A 685 7.82 -26.45 2.45
CA MET A 685 8.72 -25.59 3.22
C MET A 685 8.72 -24.17 2.67
N GLN A 686 8.88 -24.03 1.35
CA GLN A 686 9.04 -22.73 0.70
C GLN A 686 7.81 -21.82 0.87
N TRP A 687 6.60 -22.37 0.81
CA TRP A 687 5.38 -21.62 1.13
C TRP A 687 5.35 -21.18 2.60
N GLY A 688 5.82 -22.03 3.52
CA GLY A 688 5.96 -21.67 4.94
C GLY A 688 6.87 -20.45 5.14
N GLN A 689 8.03 -20.41 4.47
CA GLN A 689 8.92 -19.24 4.52
C GLN A 689 8.28 -18.00 3.86
N PHE A 690 7.69 -18.15 2.67
CA PHE A 690 7.04 -17.03 1.98
C PHE A 690 5.88 -16.43 2.81
N LEU A 691 5.16 -17.27 3.55
CA LEU A 691 4.08 -16.89 4.46
C LEU A 691 4.59 -16.28 5.78
N ASP A 692 5.67 -16.81 6.38
CA ASP A 692 6.34 -16.21 7.56
C ASP A 692 6.68 -14.75 7.28
N HIS A 693 7.18 -14.48 6.07
CA HIS A 693 7.53 -13.16 5.60
C HIS A 693 6.34 -12.23 5.29
N ASP A 694 5.08 -12.71 5.38
CA ASP A 694 3.86 -11.91 5.33
C ASP A 694 3.29 -11.61 6.73
N LEU A 695 3.79 -12.29 7.76
CA LEU A 695 3.24 -12.26 9.12
C LEU A 695 4.15 -11.54 10.11
N ASP A 696 5.45 -11.84 10.07
CA ASP A 696 6.39 -11.19 10.99
C ASP A 696 7.80 -10.91 10.44
N SER A 697 8.34 -9.80 10.93
CA SER A 697 9.74 -9.42 10.87
C SER A 697 10.09 -8.70 12.16
N THR A 698 11.05 -9.23 12.92
CA THR A 698 11.49 -8.56 14.16
C THR A 698 12.54 -7.50 13.85
N VAL A 699 12.30 -6.26 14.27
CA VAL A 699 13.30 -5.18 14.15
C VAL A 699 14.54 -5.50 15.01
N ALA A 700 15.71 -5.57 14.37
CA ALA A 700 17.00 -5.76 15.04
C ALA A 700 17.58 -4.43 15.52
N ALA A 701 18.44 -4.47 16.55
CA ALA A 701 19.14 -3.27 17.03
C ALA A 701 19.88 -2.55 15.90
N LEU A 702 19.69 -1.23 15.81
CA LEU A 702 20.21 -0.40 14.71
C LEU A 702 21.73 -0.34 14.71
N SER A 703 22.34 -0.38 15.90
CA SER A 703 23.78 -0.46 16.08
C SER A 703 24.28 -1.91 16.14
N GLN A 704 25.41 -2.17 15.48
CA GLN A 704 26.19 -3.41 15.62
C GLN A 704 27.41 -3.25 16.54
N SER A 705 27.39 -2.19 17.35
CA SER A 705 28.48 -1.77 18.24
C SER A 705 27.92 -1.45 19.62
N ARG A 706 28.66 -1.76 20.69
CA ARG A 706 28.25 -1.48 22.08
C ARG A 706 27.92 -0.01 22.28
N PHE A 707 26.82 0.27 22.98
CA PHE A 707 26.47 1.63 23.38
C PHE A 707 27.45 2.20 24.43
N SER A 708 28.17 1.34 25.16
CA SER A 708 29.10 1.75 26.23
C SER A 708 30.38 2.41 25.71
N ASP A 709 30.94 1.93 24.59
CA ASP A 709 32.28 2.33 24.12
C ASP A 709 32.48 2.21 22.60
N GLY A 710 31.43 1.88 21.83
CA GLY A 710 31.50 1.76 20.38
C GLY A 710 32.25 0.53 19.85
N GLN A 711 32.69 -0.41 20.70
CA GLN A 711 33.32 -1.65 20.22
C GLN A 711 32.33 -2.55 19.47
N LEU A 712 32.81 -3.19 18.41
CA LEU A 712 32.02 -4.02 17.50
C LEU A 712 31.51 -5.31 18.16
N CYS A 713 30.20 -5.58 18.09
CA CYS A 713 29.60 -6.83 18.60
C CYS A 713 30.12 -8.10 17.89
N ALA A 714 30.79 -7.95 16.74
CA ALA A 714 31.46 -9.06 16.03
C ALA A 714 32.89 -9.33 16.54
N GLN A 715 33.44 -8.44 17.38
CA GLN A 715 34.80 -8.50 17.91
C GLN A 715 34.82 -8.72 19.44
N VAL A 716 33.74 -8.35 20.15
CA VAL A 716 33.59 -8.60 21.59
C VAL A 716 32.68 -9.81 21.86
N CYS A 717 33.00 -10.57 22.91
CA CYS A 717 32.19 -11.70 23.39
C CYS A 717 31.56 -11.41 24.76
N THR A 718 31.12 -10.17 24.99
CA THR A 718 30.46 -9.72 26.24
C THR A 718 29.00 -9.35 26.00
N ASN A 719 28.17 -9.47 27.04
CA ASN A 719 26.72 -9.26 26.97
C ASN A 719 26.34 -7.79 27.26
N ASP A 720 27.01 -6.86 26.56
CA ASP A 720 26.80 -5.42 26.71
C ASP A 720 25.89 -4.91 25.58
N PRO A 721 24.79 -4.20 25.88
CA PRO A 721 23.84 -3.77 24.85
C PRO A 721 24.46 -2.97 23.67
N PRO A 722 24.04 -3.24 22.42
CA PRO A 722 23.02 -4.21 22.00
C PRO A 722 23.58 -5.63 21.73
N CYS A 723 24.85 -5.90 22.04
CA CYS A 723 25.49 -7.20 21.82
C CYS A 723 24.93 -8.26 22.78
N PHE A 724 24.63 -9.46 22.25
CA PHE A 724 24.30 -10.64 23.07
C PHE A 724 24.87 -11.91 22.39
N PRO A 725 26.21 -12.01 22.28
CA PRO A 725 26.89 -12.99 21.42
C PRO A 725 26.73 -14.44 21.90
N ILE A 726 26.73 -15.38 20.95
CA ILE A 726 26.58 -16.82 21.25
C ILE A 726 27.96 -17.41 21.51
N GLN A 727 28.28 -17.71 22.77
CA GLN A 727 29.56 -18.30 23.16
C GLN A 727 29.74 -19.72 22.59
N PHE A 728 30.99 -20.06 22.24
CA PHE A 728 31.34 -21.44 21.87
C PHE A 728 31.55 -22.32 23.11
N PRO A 729 31.13 -23.60 23.08
CA PRO A 729 31.58 -24.58 24.05
C PRO A 729 33.09 -24.87 23.89
N PRO A 730 33.77 -25.39 24.92
CA PRO A 730 35.16 -25.81 24.81
C PRO A 730 35.36 -26.80 23.65
N ASN A 731 36.45 -26.63 22.89
CA ASN A 731 36.82 -27.44 21.73
C ASN A 731 35.84 -27.37 20.53
N ASP A 732 35.02 -26.31 20.40
CA ASP A 732 34.20 -26.13 19.19
C ASP A 732 35.10 -26.05 17.93
N PRO A 733 34.82 -26.83 16.86
CA PRO A 733 35.60 -26.79 15.63
C PRO A 733 35.70 -25.40 14.97
N ARG A 734 34.74 -24.48 15.21
CA ARG A 734 34.85 -23.07 14.77
C ARG A 734 35.96 -22.33 15.50
N GLN A 735 36.02 -22.45 16.84
CA GLN A 735 37.06 -21.82 17.66
C GLN A 735 38.45 -22.29 17.23
N LEU A 736 38.61 -23.59 16.96
CA LEU A 736 39.88 -24.17 16.48
C LEU A 736 40.30 -23.67 15.09
N ARG A 737 39.35 -23.32 14.22
CA ARG A 737 39.63 -22.85 12.84
C ARG A 737 39.87 -21.34 12.74
N SER A 738 39.16 -20.52 13.51
CA SER A 738 39.21 -19.04 13.38
C SER A 738 39.80 -18.31 14.59
N GLY A 739 40.04 -18.99 15.71
CA GLY A 739 40.43 -18.37 16.98
C GLY A 739 39.30 -17.59 17.69
N ALA A 740 38.14 -17.42 17.06
CA ALA A 740 37.00 -16.70 17.64
C ALA A 740 36.40 -17.45 18.83
N ARG A 741 35.89 -16.72 19.83
CA ARG A 741 35.31 -17.28 21.07
C ARG A 741 33.78 -17.33 21.08
N CYS A 742 33.13 -16.62 20.16
CA CYS A 742 31.68 -16.53 20.06
C CYS A 742 31.23 -16.24 18.61
N MET A 743 29.94 -16.38 18.34
CA MET A 743 29.27 -15.91 17.11
C MET A 743 28.57 -14.58 17.35
N PHE A 744 28.59 -13.71 16.33
CA PHE A 744 27.91 -12.42 16.31
C PHE A 744 26.39 -12.57 16.49
N PHE A 745 25.84 -11.83 17.46
CA PHE A 745 24.40 -11.70 17.67
C PHE A 745 24.10 -10.35 18.35
N VAL A 746 23.07 -9.67 17.85
CA VAL A 746 22.52 -8.44 18.44
C VAL A 746 21.07 -8.66 18.85
N ARG A 747 20.69 -8.01 19.96
CA ARG A 747 19.32 -8.02 20.47
C ARG A 747 18.33 -7.39 19.48
N SER A 748 17.06 -7.79 19.57
CA SER A 748 15.96 -7.13 18.86
C SER A 748 15.64 -5.78 19.51
N SER A 749 15.34 -4.73 18.74
CA SER A 749 15.02 -3.40 19.31
C SER A 749 13.76 -3.46 20.19
N PRO A 750 13.70 -2.70 21.30
CA PRO A 750 12.55 -2.69 22.18
C PRO A 750 11.42 -1.84 21.60
N VAL A 751 10.17 -2.21 21.92
CA VAL A 751 9.03 -1.30 21.79
C VAL A 751 9.23 -0.12 22.74
N CYS A 752 9.00 1.10 22.25
CA CYS A 752 9.08 2.35 23.02
C CYS A 752 8.38 2.23 24.38
N GLY A 753 9.11 2.50 25.46
CA GLY A 753 8.57 2.47 26.83
C GLY A 753 8.39 1.08 27.45
N SER A 754 8.86 0.02 26.82
CA SER A 754 8.98 -1.32 27.43
C SER A 754 10.36 -1.53 28.07
N GLY A 755 10.50 -2.51 28.96
CA GLY A 755 11.81 -2.93 29.47
C GLY A 755 12.15 -2.40 30.87
N MET A 756 13.37 -1.89 31.04
CA MET A 756 14.16 -2.09 32.27
C MET A 756 13.51 -1.66 33.59
N THR A 757 12.62 -0.65 33.58
CA THR A 757 11.54 -0.46 34.58
C THR A 757 10.42 0.41 33.99
N SER A 758 9.66 -0.12 33.03
CA SER A 758 8.53 0.64 32.46
C SER A 758 7.55 1.09 33.55
N LEU A 759 7.33 2.40 33.69
CA LEU A 759 6.16 3.01 34.36
C LEU A 759 5.39 3.92 33.39
N LEU A 760 5.50 3.70 32.07
CA LEU A 760 4.83 4.52 31.03
C LEU A 760 3.28 4.48 31.07
N MET A 761 2.71 3.71 32.00
CA MET A 761 1.27 3.49 32.19
C MET A 761 0.91 3.31 33.67
N ASN A 762 1.64 3.90 34.62
CA ASN A 762 1.50 3.63 36.07
C ASN A 762 1.66 2.15 36.47
N SER A 763 2.31 1.32 35.64
CA SER A 763 2.46 -0.13 35.83
C SER A 763 3.75 -0.65 35.20
N VAL A 764 4.34 -1.66 35.84
CA VAL A 764 5.53 -2.39 35.40
C VAL A 764 5.26 -3.25 34.16
N TYR A 765 5.89 -2.90 33.03
CA TYR A 765 5.90 -3.72 31.79
C TYR A 765 7.32 -4.20 31.40
N PRO A 766 7.52 -5.52 31.23
CA PRO A 766 8.76 -6.08 30.67
C PRO A 766 9.08 -5.61 29.24
N ARG A 767 10.27 -5.95 28.74
CA ARG A 767 10.73 -5.65 27.37
C ARG A 767 9.91 -6.42 26.35
N GLU A 768 9.34 -5.66 25.41
CA GLU A 768 8.66 -6.20 24.23
C GLU A 768 9.40 -5.86 22.95
N GLN A 769 9.17 -6.66 21.91
CA GLN A 769 9.82 -6.54 20.60
C GLN A 769 8.80 -6.10 19.54
N ILE A 770 9.29 -5.37 18.54
CA ILE A 770 8.49 -4.78 17.47
C ILE A 770 8.33 -5.80 16.33
N ASN A 771 7.09 -6.02 15.88
CA ASN A 771 6.84 -6.60 14.55
C ASN A 771 6.81 -5.48 13.51
N GLN A 772 7.69 -5.53 12.52
CA GLN A 772 7.73 -4.56 11.42
C GLN A 772 6.62 -4.78 10.39
N LEU A 773 6.03 -5.97 10.33
CA LEU A 773 4.99 -6.30 9.35
C LEU A 773 3.57 -6.18 9.91
N THR A 774 2.58 -6.08 9.03
CA THR A 774 1.19 -6.34 9.43
C THR A 774 1.07 -7.81 9.85
N SER A 775 0.17 -8.12 10.78
CA SER A 775 -0.04 -9.51 11.22
C SER A 775 -0.98 -10.29 10.32
N TYR A 776 -1.63 -9.65 9.34
CA TYR A 776 -2.64 -10.28 8.50
C TYR A 776 -1.99 -11.03 7.34
N ILE A 777 -2.62 -12.11 6.87
CA ILE A 777 -2.29 -12.67 5.55
C ILE A 777 -2.95 -11.75 4.52
N ASP A 778 -2.23 -10.70 4.13
CA ASP A 778 -2.69 -9.69 3.19
C ASP A 778 -1.71 -9.37 2.06
N ALA A 779 -0.70 -10.23 1.90
CA ALA A 779 0.35 -10.14 0.91
C ALA A 779 1.22 -8.88 1.06
N SER A 780 1.38 -8.36 2.29
CA SER A 780 2.40 -7.36 2.65
C SER A 780 3.81 -7.77 2.21
N ASN A 781 4.11 -9.06 2.14
CA ASN A 781 5.36 -9.60 1.56
C ASN A 781 5.55 -9.29 0.06
N VAL A 782 4.45 -9.01 -0.66
CA VAL A 782 4.41 -8.48 -2.03
C VAL A 782 4.25 -6.96 -2.00
N TYR A 783 3.43 -6.41 -1.09
CA TYR A 783 2.89 -5.05 -1.16
C TYR A 783 3.51 -3.99 -0.23
N GLY A 784 4.40 -4.37 0.67
CA GLY A 784 4.93 -3.54 1.76
C GLY A 784 4.00 -3.51 2.98
N SER A 785 4.56 -3.17 4.15
CA SER A 785 3.84 -3.01 5.44
C SER A 785 3.70 -1.54 5.86
N SER A 786 3.99 -0.63 4.94
CA SER A 786 3.85 0.82 5.07
C SER A 786 3.42 1.43 3.74
N ARG A 787 2.87 2.66 3.78
CA ARG A 787 2.54 3.39 2.56
C ARG A 787 3.79 3.67 1.71
N HIS A 788 4.93 3.96 2.34
CA HIS A 788 6.18 4.28 1.68
C HIS A 788 6.74 3.10 0.87
N GLU A 789 6.86 1.92 1.49
CA GLU A 789 7.29 0.69 0.80
C GLU A 789 6.31 0.34 -0.34
N SER A 790 5.01 0.51 -0.12
CA SER A 790 3.98 0.25 -1.13
C SER A 790 4.07 1.21 -2.32
N GLU A 791 4.38 2.49 -2.11
CA GLU A 791 4.62 3.45 -3.18
C GLU A 791 5.95 3.15 -3.91
N GLU A 792 6.98 2.67 -3.22
CA GLU A 792 8.26 2.29 -3.83
C GLU A 792 8.12 1.13 -4.83
N ILE A 793 7.26 0.14 -4.58
CA ILE A 793 7.09 -1.01 -5.49
C ILE A 793 6.11 -0.78 -6.65
N ARG A 794 5.34 0.32 -6.64
CA ARG A 794 4.25 0.57 -7.60
C ARG A 794 4.69 1.33 -8.85
N ASP A 795 4.13 0.94 -10.00
CA ASP A 795 4.20 1.75 -11.21
C ASP A 795 3.13 2.86 -11.14
N LEU A 796 3.50 3.95 -10.47
CA LEU A 796 2.67 5.16 -10.35
C LEU A 796 2.65 5.98 -11.65
N ALA A 797 3.56 5.72 -12.59
CA ALA A 797 3.71 6.50 -13.82
C ALA A 797 2.66 6.11 -14.88
N SER A 798 2.39 4.82 -15.05
CA SER A 798 1.43 4.37 -16.08
C SER A 798 -0.04 4.58 -15.72
N GLN A 799 -0.36 4.79 -14.43
CA GLN A 799 -1.74 4.83 -13.91
C GLN A 799 -2.55 3.55 -14.21
N ARG A 800 -1.88 2.40 -14.44
CA ARG A 800 -2.51 1.10 -14.75
C ARG A 800 -2.67 0.17 -13.53
N GLY A 801 -2.30 0.63 -12.34
CA GLY A 801 -2.37 -0.17 -11.10
C GLY A 801 -1.37 -1.32 -11.01
N LEU A 802 -0.27 -1.24 -11.78
CA LEU A 802 0.77 -2.26 -11.84
C LEU A 802 1.83 -2.07 -10.73
N LEU A 803 2.58 -3.14 -10.45
CA LEU A 803 3.87 -3.08 -9.75
C LEU A 803 5.01 -2.85 -10.76
N ARG A 804 6.05 -2.10 -10.35
CA ARG A 804 7.22 -1.77 -11.19
C ARG A 804 7.89 -3.02 -11.72
N GLN A 805 8.29 -3.02 -12.98
CA GLN A 805 8.91 -4.16 -13.65
C GLN A 805 10.43 -4.01 -13.69
N GLY A 806 11.16 -5.11 -13.50
CA GLY A 806 12.61 -5.17 -13.67
C GLY A 806 13.03 -5.65 -15.06
N ILE A 807 14.15 -6.36 -15.13
CA ILE A 807 14.66 -6.95 -16.38
C ILE A 807 13.60 -7.91 -16.96
N ILE A 808 13.29 -7.73 -18.24
CA ILE A 808 12.49 -8.68 -19.03
C ILE A 808 13.42 -9.81 -19.49
N GLN A 809 13.08 -11.05 -19.16
CA GLN A 809 13.87 -12.23 -19.54
C GLN A 809 13.66 -12.57 -21.01
N ARG A 810 14.49 -13.48 -21.55
CA ARG A 810 14.36 -13.99 -22.94
C ARG A 810 13.00 -14.62 -23.24
N THR A 811 12.27 -15.05 -22.20
CA THR A 811 10.90 -15.58 -22.26
C THR A 811 9.81 -14.49 -22.38
N GLY A 812 10.18 -13.21 -22.35
CA GLY A 812 9.26 -12.07 -22.38
C GLY A 812 8.59 -11.74 -21.05
N LYS A 813 8.80 -12.53 -19.98
CA LYS A 813 8.26 -12.23 -18.64
C LYS A 813 9.23 -11.36 -17.83
N PRO A 814 8.74 -10.35 -17.08
CA PRO A 814 9.58 -9.49 -16.24
C PRO A 814 10.01 -10.19 -14.95
N LEU A 815 11.20 -9.89 -14.47
CA LEU A 815 11.61 -10.11 -13.09
C LEU A 815 11.14 -8.95 -12.19
N LEU A 816 11.31 -9.12 -10.89
CA LEU A 816 11.19 -8.04 -9.91
C LEU A 816 12.11 -6.85 -10.30
N PRO A 817 11.73 -5.61 -9.96
CA PRO A 817 12.61 -4.45 -10.12
C PRO A 817 13.82 -4.58 -9.19
N PHE A 818 14.91 -3.87 -9.50
CA PHE A 818 16.03 -3.76 -8.56
C PHE A 818 15.76 -2.70 -7.50
N ALA A 819 16.29 -2.91 -6.30
CA ALA A 819 16.22 -1.91 -5.24
C ALA A 819 17.12 -0.71 -5.58
N THR A 820 16.60 0.51 -5.37
CA THR A 820 17.35 1.75 -5.61
C THR A 820 18.02 2.22 -4.33
N GLY A 821 19.32 1.95 -4.21
CA GLY A 821 20.12 2.19 -3.00
C GLY A 821 20.63 0.88 -2.40
N PRO A 822 21.07 0.88 -1.14
CA PRO A 822 21.31 -0.35 -0.38
C PRO A 822 20.01 -1.16 -0.37
N PRO A 823 20.02 -2.39 -0.92
CA PRO A 823 20.90 -3.46 -0.46
C PRO A 823 21.88 -3.94 -1.52
N THR A 824 23.16 -3.91 -1.17
CA THR A 824 24.26 -4.34 -2.03
C THR A 824 24.66 -5.80 -1.80
N GLU A 825 24.01 -6.54 -0.89
CA GLU A 825 24.42 -7.90 -0.48
C GLU A 825 24.35 -8.98 -1.55
N CYS A 826 23.71 -8.66 -2.66
CA CYS A 826 23.68 -9.49 -3.85
C CYS A 826 24.97 -9.40 -4.70
N MET A 827 25.85 -8.44 -4.41
CA MET A 827 27.18 -8.27 -5.02
C MET A 827 28.26 -8.79 -4.07
N ARG A 828 28.32 -10.12 -3.90
CA ARG A 828 29.11 -10.79 -2.84
C ARG A 828 30.61 -10.93 -3.14
N ASP A 829 31.00 -10.82 -4.40
CA ASP A 829 32.35 -11.06 -4.91
C ASP A 829 32.56 -10.19 -6.16
N GLU A 830 33.73 -9.56 -6.30
CA GLU A 830 34.10 -8.79 -7.49
C GLU A 830 34.17 -9.66 -8.76
N ASN A 831 34.30 -10.98 -8.60
CA ASN A 831 34.27 -11.99 -9.67
C ASN A 831 32.86 -12.53 -9.96
N GLU A 832 31.87 -12.26 -9.11
CA GLU A 832 30.46 -12.58 -9.40
C GLU A 832 29.81 -11.45 -10.21
N SER A 833 28.76 -11.78 -10.99
CA SER A 833 28.09 -10.79 -11.84
C SER A 833 27.43 -9.70 -10.97
N PRO A 834 27.57 -8.40 -11.31
CA PRO A 834 27.16 -7.26 -10.47
C PRO A 834 25.64 -7.01 -10.51
N ILE A 835 24.84 -8.04 -10.25
CA ILE A 835 23.39 -7.96 -10.21
C ILE A 835 22.96 -7.53 -8.79
N PRO A 836 22.36 -6.34 -8.62
CA PRO A 836 21.91 -5.88 -7.32
C PRO A 836 20.68 -6.67 -6.84
N CYS A 837 20.30 -6.47 -5.58
CA CYS A 837 19.16 -7.15 -5.00
C CYS A 837 17.84 -6.70 -5.65
N PHE A 838 16.91 -7.65 -5.79
CA PHE A 838 15.53 -7.36 -6.19
C PHE A 838 14.78 -6.62 -5.08
N LEU A 839 13.82 -5.79 -5.47
CA LEU A 839 12.89 -5.11 -4.58
C LEU A 839 11.55 -5.87 -4.57
N ALA A 840 11.00 -6.05 -3.37
CA ALA A 840 9.69 -6.62 -3.09
C ALA A 840 9.13 -5.97 -1.81
N GLY A 841 7.87 -6.27 -1.46
CA GLY A 841 7.23 -5.76 -0.24
C GLY A 841 7.92 -6.15 1.07
N ASP A 842 8.48 -7.37 1.15
CA ASP A 842 9.38 -7.77 2.22
C ASP A 842 10.85 -7.68 1.79
N HIS A 843 11.66 -7.01 2.62
CA HIS A 843 13.08 -6.75 2.34
C HIS A 843 13.94 -8.02 2.23
N ARG A 844 13.46 -9.16 2.75
CA ARG A 844 14.18 -10.43 2.81
C ARG A 844 13.98 -11.29 1.56
N ALA A 845 13.28 -10.81 0.54
CA ALA A 845 13.01 -11.54 -0.71
C ALA A 845 14.26 -12.10 -1.44
N ASN A 846 15.46 -11.60 -1.16
CA ASN A 846 16.73 -12.07 -1.72
C ASN A 846 17.51 -13.03 -0.80
N GLU A 847 16.96 -13.40 0.36
CA GLU A 847 17.63 -14.27 1.33
C GLU A 847 18.12 -15.55 0.66
N GLN A 848 17.27 -16.24 -0.11
CA GLN A 848 17.64 -17.36 -0.98
C GLN A 848 16.77 -17.43 -2.25
N LEU A 849 17.29 -18.07 -3.31
CA LEU A 849 16.73 -17.97 -4.66
C LEU A 849 15.31 -18.55 -4.85
N GLY A 850 14.95 -19.58 -4.10
CA GLY A 850 13.59 -20.13 -4.11
C GLY A 850 12.56 -19.15 -3.56
N LEU A 851 12.93 -18.38 -2.53
CA LEU A 851 12.12 -17.28 -2.01
C LEU A 851 11.99 -16.16 -3.06
N THR A 852 13.10 -15.76 -3.69
CA THR A 852 13.09 -14.76 -4.78
C THR A 852 12.21 -15.18 -5.96
N ALA A 853 12.24 -16.47 -6.32
CA ALA A 853 11.35 -17.04 -7.33
C ALA A 853 9.87 -16.92 -6.94
N MET A 854 9.53 -17.19 -5.67
CA MET A 854 8.16 -17.01 -5.15
C MET A 854 7.71 -15.55 -5.17
N HIS A 855 8.52 -14.59 -4.70
CA HIS A 855 8.16 -13.16 -4.81
C HIS A 855 7.96 -12.74 -6.27
N THR A 856 8.79 -13.24 -7.20
CA THR A 856 8.66 -12.97 -8.64
C THR A 856 7.34 -13.53 -9.21
N VAL A 857 6.95 -14.74 -8.83
CA VAL A 857 5.67 -15.37 -9.20
C VAL A 857 4.47 -14.53 -8.75
N TRP A 858 4.45 -14.08 -7.49
CA TRP A 858 3.34 -13.31 -6.94
C TRP A 858 3.28 -11.85 -7.43
N PHE A 859 4.43 -11.24 -7.69
CA PHE A 859 4.54 -9.98 -8.43
C PHE A 859 3.92 -10.08 -9.84
N ARG A 860 4.24 -11.16 -10.58
CA ARG A 860 3.66 -11.43 -11.90
C ARG A 860 2.14 -11.66 -11.80
N GLU A 861 1.67 -12.38 -10.78
CA GLU A 861 0.24 -12.63 -10.57
C GLU A 861 -0.55 -11.33 -10.33
N HIS A 862 -0.02 -10.40 -9.52
CA HIS A 862 -0.60 -9.06 -9.39
C HIS A 862 -0.72 -8.35 -10.74
N ASN A 863 0.38 -8.29 -11.51
CA ASN A 863 0.39 -7.60 -12.79
C ASN A 863 -0.51 -8.26 -13.84
N ARG A 864 -0.68 -9.59 -13.80
CA ARG A 864 -1.64 -10.36 -14.60
C ARG A 864 -3.08 -9.98 -14.25
N ILE A 865 -3.43 -10.01 -12.97
CA ILE A 865 -4.78 -9.66 -12.47
C ILE A 865 -5.09 -8.19 -12.77
N ALA A 866 -4.20 -7.26 -12.43
CA ALA A 866 -4.38 -5.83 -12.68
C ALA A 866 -4.57 -5.51 -14.17
N THR A 867 -3.82 -6.16 -15.06
CA THR A 867 -3.98 -6.01 -16.52
C THR A 867 -5.35 -6.49 -17.01
N GLU A 868 -5.84 -7.63 -16.51
CA GLU A 868 -7.15 -8.16 -16.88
C GLU A 868 -8.30 -7.35 -16.27
N LEU A 869 -8.17 -6.89 -15.01
CA LEU A 869 -9.12 -5.97 -14.39
C LEU A 869 -9.23 -4.66 -15.18
N LEU A 870 -8.12 -4.10 -15.66
CA LEU A 870 -8.12 -2.89 -16.50
C LEU A 870 -8.81 -3.14 -17.85
N ARG A 871 -8.64 -4.33 -18.42
CA ARG A 871 -9.31 -4.75 -19.65
C ARG A 871 -10.82 -4.96 -19.47
N LEU A 872 -11.24 -5.46 -18.31
CA LEU A 872 -12.65 -5.68 -17.96
C LEU A 872 -13.36 -4.38 -17.55
N ASN A 873 -12.63 -3.49 -16.84
CA ASN A 873 -13.10 -2.23 -16.27
C ASN A 873 -12.23 -1.04 -16.72
N PRO A 874 -12.26 -0.61 -18.00
CA PRO A 874 -11.42 0.50 -18.50
C PRO A 874 -11.73 1.89 -17.91
N HIS A 875 -12.69 1.96 -16.97
CA HIS A 875 -13.15 3.17 -16.29
C HIS A 875 -12.64 3.26 -14.84
N TRP A 876 -12.02 2.20 -14.31
CA TRP A 876 -11.33 2.25 -13.02
C TRP A 876 -9.98 2.97 -13.18
N ASP A 877 -9.62 3.77 -12.18
CA ASP A 877 -8.29 4.40 -12.10
C ASP A 877 -7.21 3.42 -11.60
N GLY A 878 -5.95 3.81 -11.72
CA GLY A 878 -4.80 2.98 -11.33
C GLY A 878 -4.81 2.58 -9.85
N ASP A 879 -5.31 3.44 -8.96
CA ASP A 879 -5.45 3.12 -7.53
C ASP A 879 -6.52 2.06 -7.30
N THR A 880 -7.68 2.17 -7.95
CA THR A 880 -8.76 1.16 -7.87
C THR A 880 -8.30 -0.19 -8.42
N ILE A 881 -7.64 -0.20 -9.59
CA ILE A 881 -7.06 -1.42 -10.17
C ILE A 881 -6.04 -2.06 -9.22
N TYR A 882 -5.13 -1.25 -8.65
CA TYR A 882 -4.13 -1.71 -7.71
C TYR A 882 -4.76 -2.34 -6.45
N HIS A 883 -5.72 -1.66 -5.84
CA HIS A 883 -6.35 -2.13 -4.60
C HIS A 883 -7.22 -3.37 -4.81
N GLU A 884 -7.93 -3.51 -5.93
CA GLU A 884 -8.66 -4.74 -6.26
C GLU A 884 -7.71 -5.91 -6.59
N ALA A 885 -6.62 -5.67 -7.33
CA ALA A 885 -5.62 -6.71 -7.60
C ALA A 885 -4.92 -7.17 -6.30
N ARG A 886 -4.50 -6.25 -5.42
CA ARG A 886 -3.97 -6.55 -4.07
C ARG A 886 -4.97 -7.36 -3.25
N LYS A 887 -6.25 -6.99 -3.28
CA LYS A 887 -7.31 -7.66 -2.54
C LYS A 887 -7.53 -9.10 -3.04
N ILE A 888 -7.50 -9.33 -4.35
CA ILE A 888 -7.59 -10.68 -4.94
C ILE A 888 -6.36 -11.52 -4.57
N VAL A 889 -5.14 -10.97 -4.70
CA VAL A 889 -3.89 -11.68 -4.36
C VAL A 889 -3.85 -12.09 -2.88
N GLY A 890 -4.20 -11.17 -1.97
CA GLY A 890 -4.32 -11.50 -0.54
C GLY A 890 -5.35 -12.62 -0.29
N ALA A 891 -6.49 -12.60 -0.99
CA ALA A 891 -7.48 -13.66 -0.90
C ALA A 891 -7.02 -15.01 -1.48
N GLN A 892 -6.23 -15.01 -2.56
CA GLN A 892 -5.59 -16.23 -3.08
C GLN A 892 -4.61 -16.81 -2.04
N MET A 893 -3.76 -15.97 -1.43
CA MET A 893 -2.82 -16.39 -0.38
C MET A 893 -3.53 -16.93 0.87
N GLN A 894 -4.62 -16.28 1.31
CA GLN A 894 -5.49 -16.79 2.38
C GLN A 894 -6.09 -18.15 2.00
N HIS A 895 -6.72 -18.27 0.84
CA HIS A 895 -7.36 -19.51 0.41
C HIS A 895 -6.37 -20.68 0.28
N ILE A 896 -5.22 -20.47 -0.36
CA ILE A 896 -4.15 -21.48 -0.49
C ILE A 896 -3.61 -21.89 0.88
N THR A 897 -3.39 -20.92 1.78
CA THR A 897 -2.87 -21.20 3.13
C THR A 897 -3.83 -22.08 3.93
N TYR A 898 -5.12 -21.73 4.02
CA TYR A 898 -6.06 -22.46 4.89
C TYR A 898 -6.63 -23.73 4.25
N SER A 899 -6.76 -23.77 2.92
CA SER A 899 -7.39 -24.90 2.21
C SER A 899 -6.38 -25.94 1.74
N HIS A 900 -5.17 -25.53 1.35
CA HIS A 900 -4.17 -26.42 0.74
C HIS A 900 -2.95 -26.68 1.61
N TRP A 901 -2.42 -25.66 2.30
CA TRP A 901 -1.17 -25.78 3.07
C TRP A 901 -1.40 -26.22 4.53
N LEU A 902 -2.21 -25.50 5.30
CA LEU A 902 -2.47 -25.79 6.72
C LEU A 902 -2.94 -27.24 6.97
N PRO A 903 -3.81 -27.87 6.16
CA PRO A 903 -4.19 -29.26 6.36
C PRO A 903 -3.03 -30.26 6.27
N LYS A 904 -1.95 -29.94 5.54
CA LYS A 904 -0.73 -30.77 5.43
C LYS A 904 0.21 -30.57 6.62
N ILE A 905 0.19 -29.39 7.22
CA ILE A 905 1.01 -29.02 8.38
C ILE A 905 0.35 -29.46 9.68
N LEU A 906 -0.91 -29.10 9.90
CA LEU A 906 -1.69 -29.37 11.10
C LEU A 906 -2.28 -30.79 11.14
N GLY A 907 -2.48 -31.43 9.98
CA GLY A 907 -3.26 -32.66 9.88
C GLY A 907 -4.72 -32.49 10.34
N GLU A 908 -5.48 -33.58 10.36
CA GLU A 908 -6.89 -33.57 10.77
C GLU A 908 -7.09 -33.05 12.20
N ALA A 909 -6.20 -33.45 13.13
CA ALA A 909 -6.27 -33.06 14.54
C ALA A 909 -6.15 -31.54 14.74
N GLY A 910 -5.18 -30.89 14.09
CA GLY A 910 -5.01 -29.44 14.22
C GLY A 910 -6.05 -28.63 13.45
N ILE A 911 -6.54 -29.12 12.31
CA ILE A 911 -7.68 -28.51 11.61
C ILE A 911 -8.96 -28.57 12.47
N LYS A 912 -9.21 -29.71 13.14
CA LYS A 912 -10.31 -29.85 14.10
C LYS A 912 -10.15 -28.89 15.29
N MET A 913 -8.93 -28.62 15.75
CA MET A 913 -8.64 -27.65 16.81
C MET A 913 -8.93 -26.20 16.40
N MET A 914 -8.66 -25.81 15.15
CA MET A 914 -9.03 -24.48 14.62
C MET A 914 -10.56 -24.32 14.49
N GLY A 915 -11.24 -25.41 14.10
CA GLY A 915 -12.67 -25.43 13.80
C GLY A 915 -13.04 -24.69 12.50
N PRO A 916 -14.31 -24.75 12.07
CA PRO A 916 -14.80 -23.99 10.93
C PRO A 916 -14.70 -22.47 11.16
N TYR A 917 -14.77 -21.70 10.08
CA TYR A 917 -14.92 -20.24 10.16
C TYR A 917 -16.37 -19.89 10.56
N ALA A 918 -16.53 -18.99 11.54
CA ALA A 918 -17.82 -18.60 12.09
C ALA A 918 -18.24 -17.16 11.76
N GLY A 919 -17.39 -16.41 11.03
CA GLY A 919 -17.50 -14.96 10.85
C GLY A 919 -16.36 -14.21 11.55
N TYR A 920 -16.22 -12.92 11.23
CA TYR A 920 -15.27 -12.03 11.90
C TYR A 920 -15.74 -11.68 13.32
N ASP A 921 -14.84 -11.81 14.30
CA ASP A 921 -15.05 -11.44 15.69
C ASP A 921 -14.17 -10.21 16.07
N PRO A 922 -14.77 -9.03 16.31
CA PRO A 922 -14.02 -7.82 16.68
C PRO A 922 -13.37 -7.91 18.07
N ASN A 923 -13.63 -8.95 18.86
CA ASN A 923 -12.97 -9.18 20.15
C ASN A 923 -11.69 -10.03 20.02
N VAL A 924 -11.41 -10.57 18.83
CA VAL A 924 -10.20 -11.36 18.56
C VAL A 924 -9.08 -10.45 18.05
N ASN A 925 -8.04 -10.27 18.85
CA ASN A 925 -6.81 -9.64 18.41
C ASN A 925 -6.00 -10.61 17.53
N ALA A 926 -5.79 -10.22 16.27
CA ALA A 926 -5.06 -10.96 15.24
C ALA A 926 -3.53 -10.72 15.25
N GLY A 927 -2.98 -9.99 16.22
CA GLY A 927 -1.53 -9.79 16.34
C GLY A 927 -0.74 -11.10 16.40
N ILE A 928 0.46 -11.11 15.81
CA ILE A 928 1.37 -12.26 15.91
C ILE A 928 1.89 -12.44 17.33
N PHE A 929 1.83 -13.66 17.85
CA PHE A 929 2.42 -14.00 19.13
C PHE A 929 3.94 -14.01 19.07
N ASN A 930 4.58 -13.43 20.08
CA ASN A 930 6.04 -13.40 20.19
C ASN A 930 6.65 -14.82 20.13
N ALA A 931 6.01 -15.81 20.78
CA ALA A 931 6.41 -17.22 20.71
C ALA A 931 6.17 -17.90 19.36
N PHE A 932 5.25 -17.39 18.53
CA PHE A 932 5.03 -17.87 17.17
C PHE A 932 6.21 -17.46 16.28
N ALA A 933 6.47 -16.15 16.21
CA ALA A 933 7.55 -15.52 15.45
C ALA A 933 8.97 -15.99 15.86
N THR A 934 9.21 -16.21 17.16
CA THR A 934 10.55 -16.55 17.69
C THR A 934 10.88 -18.04 17.74
N ALA A 935 9.86 -18.91 17.78
CA ALA A 935 10.07 -20.33 18.05
C ALA A 935 9.14 -21.28 17.28
N ALA A 936 7.82 -21.04 17.30
CA ALA A 936 6.88 -22.02 16.77
C ALA A 936 6.92 -22.09 15.23
N PHE A 937 6.78 -20.96 14.53
CA PHE A 937 6.71 -20.98 13.06
C PHE A 937 8.07 -21.29 12.39
N ARG A 938 9.16 -21.10 13.15
CA ARG A 938 10.52 -21.53 12.83
C ARG A 938 10.72 -23.04 12.73
N PHE A 939 9.67 -23.86 12.92
CA PHE A 939 9.70 -25.29 12.59
C PHE A 939 10.05 -25.55 11.12
N GLY A 940 9.75 -24.60 10.21
CA GLY A 940 10.12 -24.66 8.80
C GLY A 940 11.60 -24.90 8.56
N HIS A 941 12.49 -24.43 9.45
CA HIS A 941 13.93 -24.71 9.37
C HIS A 941 14.27 -26.22 9.40
N THR A 942 13.43 -27.05 10.01
CA THR A 942 13.61 -28.51 10.03
C THR A 942 13.28 -29.18 8.69
N LEU A 943 12.64 -28.46 7.76
CA LEU A 943 12.15 -28.94 6.46
C LEU A 943 13.01 -28.50 5.27
N ILE A 944 14.05 -27.68 5.53
CA ILE A 944 14.95 -27.15 4.51
C ILE A 944 15.92 -28.24 4.03
N ASN A 945 15.97 -28.46 2.72
CA ASN A 945 17.00 -29.30 2.08
C ASN A 945 18.37 -28.59 2.08
N PRO A 946 19.50 -29.31 2.25
CA PRO A 946 20.86 -28.72 2.15
C PRO A 946 21.24 -28.34 0.70
N ILE A 947 20.46 -28.76 -0.28
CA ILE A 947 20.66 -28.50 -1.71
C ILE A 947 19.40 -27.83 -2.25
N LEU A 948 19.59 -26.73 -2.97
CA LEU A 948 18.58 -26.11 -3.81
C LEU A 948 18.68 -26.74 -5.20
N TYR A 949 17.72 -27.62 -5.48
CA TYR A 949 17.60 -28.33 -6.75
C TYR A 949 17.20 -27.37 -7.87
N ARG A 950 17.68 -27.63 -9.08
CA ARG A 950 17.41 -26.85 -10.28
C ARG A 950 17.20 -27.79 -11.46
N LEU A 951 16.00 -27.77 -12.02
CA LEU A 951 15.54 -28.77 -13.00
C LEU A 951 15.04 -28.15 -14.31
N ASP A 952 15.38 -28.76 -15.44
CA ASP A 952 14.83 -28.42 -16.75
C ASP A 952 13.38 -28.93 -16.93
N GLU A 953 12.84 -28.76 -18.14
CA GLU A 953 11.46 -29.14 -18.48
C GLU A 953 11.19 -30.66 -18.46
N ASP A 954 12.25 -31.49 -18.55
CA ASP A 954 12.21 -32.95 -18.40
C ASP A 954 12.54 -33.41 -16.97
N PHE A 955 12.55 -32.47 -16.02
CA PHE A 955 12.89 -32.66 -14.61
C PHE A 955 14.31 -33.23 -14.39
N GLN A 956 15.23 -33.03 -15.33
CA GLN A 956 16.65 -33.36 -15.18
C GLN A 956 17.44 -32.16 -14.64
N PRO A 957 18.62 -32.37 -14.03
CA PRO A 957 19.48 -31.27 -13.60
C PRO A 957 19.91 -30.38 -14.76
N ILE A 958 19.71 -29.06 -14.64
CA ILE A 958 20.20 -28.09 -15.64
C ILE A 958 21.74 -28.18 -15.78
N PRO A 959 22.34 -27.76 -16.91
CA PRO A 959 23.79 -27.86 -17.14
C PRO A 959 24.68 -27.21 -16.05
N GLN A 960 24.17 -26.17 -15.37
CA GLN A 960 24.83 -25.49 -14.25
C GLN A 960 24.73 -26.26 -12.91
N GLY A 961 24.07 -27.42 -12.88
CA GLY A 961 23.90 -28.29 -11.72
C GLY A 961 23.01 -27.71 -10.61
N HIS A 962 22.97 -28.38 -9.46
CA HIS A 962 22.28 -27.91 -8.26
C HIS A 962 23.18 -27.01 -7.40
N ILE A 963 22.62 -26.29 -6.43
CA ILE A 963 23.36 -25.35 -5.57
C ILE A 963 23.31 -25.82 -4.11
N SER A 964 24.45 -25.93 -3.44
CA SER A 964 24.50 -26.11 -1.98
C SER A 964 23.99 -24.84 -1.28
N LEU A 965 23.12 -24.97 -0.28
CA LEU A 965 22.36 -23.85 0.29
C LEU A 965 23.23 -22.63 0.69
N HIS A 966 24.42 -22.84 1.28
CA HIS A 966 25.32 -21.73 1.64
C HIS A 966 25.77 -20.85 0.46
N ARG A 967 25.68 -21.35 -0.78
CA ARG A 967 26.00 -20.60 -2.02
C ARG A 967 24.78 -19.95 -2.66
N ALA A 968 23.56 -20.41 -2.33
CA ALA A 968 22.32 -19.87 -2.86
C ALA A 968 21.92 -18.55 -2.18
N PHE A 969 22.35 -18.32 -0.93
CA PHE A 969 22.02 -17.10 -0.20
C PHE A 969 22.52 -15.84 -0.93
N PHE A 970 21.66 -14.83 -1.09
CA PHE A 970 21.96 -13.53 -1.72
C PHE A 970 22.64 -13.62 -3.10
N SER A 971 22.15 -14.47 -4.00
CA SER A 971 22.80 -14.72 -5.31
C SER A 971 21.91 -14.47 -6.56
N PRO A 972 21.14 -13.36 -6.65
CA PRO A 972 20.12 -13.16 -7.69
C PRO A 972 20.67 -13.19 -9.12
N PHE A 973 21.98 -12.98 -9.32
CA PHE A 973 22.61 -13.20 -10.62
C PHE A 973 22.36 -14.59 -11.19
N ARG A 974 22.13 -15.61 -10.35
CA ARG A 974 21.79 -16.96 -10.79
C ARG A 974 20.41 -17.04 -11.44
N ILE A 975 19.45 -16.23 -11.00
CA ILE A 975 18.14 -16.11 -11.68
C ILE A 975 18.32 -15.39 -13.02
N VAL A 976 19.10 -14.30 -13.05
CA VAL A 976 19.31 -13.52 -14.29
C VAL A 976 20.11 -14.31 -15.35
N ASN A 977 21.15 -15.03 -14.94
CA ASN A 977 22.15 -15.62 -15.84
C ASN A 977 22.05 -17.15 -15.99
N GLU A 978 21.46 -17.87 -15.03
CA GLU A 978 21.49 -19.35 -14.96
C GLU A 978 20.08 -19.99 -15.08
N GLY A 979 19.24 -19.44 -15.97
CA GLY A 979 18.01 -20.09 -16.44
C GLY A 979 16.69 -19.57 -15.88
N GLY A 980 16.67 -18.45 -15.16
CA GLY A 980 15.45 -17.83 -14.66
C GLY A 980 14.92 -18.43 -13.36
N ILE A 981 13.62 -18.25 -13.11
CA ILE A 981 12.96 -18.76 -11.90
C ILE A 981 12.50 -20.21 -12.08
N ASP A 982 12.20 -20.61 -13.31
CA ASP A 982 11.65 -21.91 -13.66
C ASP A 982 12.42 -23.12 -13.13
N PRO A 983 13.76 -23.20 -13.24
CA PRO A 983 14.51 -24.33 -12.72
C PRO A 983 14.40 -24.46 -11.20
N LEU A 984 14.32 -23.34 -10.49
CA LEU A 984 14.13 -23.28 -9.04
C LEU A 984 12.72 -23.72 -8.67
N LEU A 985 11.70 -23.24 -9.39
CA LEU A 985 10.31 -23.64 -9.18
C LEU A 985 10.12 -25.15 -9.39
N ARG A 986 10.63 -25.71 -10.50
CA ARG A 986 10.63 -27.17 -10.73
C ARG A 986 11.42 -27.92 -9.65
N GLY A 987 12.53 -27.38 -9.16
CA GLY A 987 13.25 -27.94 -8.02
C GLY A 987 12.47 -27.92 -6.70
N LEU A 988 11.57 -26.95 -6.52
CA LEU A 988 10.73 -26.83 -5.32
C LEU A 988 9.52 -27.77 -5.35
N PHE A 989 8.76 -27.81 -6.45
CA PHE A 989 7.60 -28.71 -6.55
C PHE A 989 7.94 -30.11 -7.08
N GLY A 990 9.06 -30.30 -7.77
CA GLY A 990 9.45 -31.59 -8.35
C GLY A 990 10.32 -32.49 -7.45
N VAL A 991 10.82 -31.97 -6.32
CA VAL A 991 11.69 -32.73 -5.41
C VAL A 991 11.04 -32.84 -4.02
N ALA A 992 11.21 -34.00 -3.37
CA ALA A 992 10.81 -34.23 -1.99
C ALA A 992 11.42 -33.19 -1.04
N GLY A 993 10.63 -32.74 -0.06
CA GLY A 993 11.13 -31.92 1.04
C GLY A 993 11.97 -32.75 2.01
N LYS A 994 12.65 -32.09 2.95
CA LYS A 994 13.25 -32.79 4.08
C LYS A 994 12.17 -33.12 5.12
N MET A 995 12.13 -34.35 5.61
CA MET A 995 11.27 -34.73 6.72
C MET A 995 11.85 -34.25 8.07
N ARG A 996 10.98 -33.81 8.98
CA ARG A 996 11.33 -33.60 10.39
C ARG A 996 11.31 -34.93 11.14
N VAL A 997 12.50 -35.39 11.55
CA VAL A 997 12.69 -36.58 12.40
C VAL A 997 13.38 -36.14 13.68
N SER A 998 12.98 -36.64 14.85
CA SER A 998 13.46 -36.16 16.17
C SER A 998 14.97 -36.33 16.42
N THR A 999 15.68 -37.10 15.57
CA THR A 999 17.15 -37.25 15.58
C THR A 999 17.85 -36.57 14.38
N GLN A 1000 17.11 -35.93 13.47
CA GLN A 1000 17.63 -35.28 12.26
C GLN A 1000 16.92 -33.93 12.05
N LEU A 1001 17.21 -32.93 12.89
CA LEU A 1001 16.44 -31.69 12.93
C LEU A 1001 16.88 -30.68 11.85
N LEU A 1002 17.99 -29.96 12.03
CA LEU A 1002 18.48 -28.98 11.05
C LEU A 1002 19.75 -29.49 10.36
N ASN A 1003 19.82 -29.31 9.04
CA ASN A 1003 20.98 -29.75 8.25
C ASN A 1003 22.25 -28.90 8.57
N THR A 1004 23.44 -29.42 8.25
CA THR A 1004 24.72 -28.73 8.51
C THR A 1004 24.97 -27.47 7.68
N GLU A 1005 24.27 -27.25 6.56
CA GLU A 1005 24.35 -25.96 5.86
C GLU A 1005 23.76 -24.82 6.71
N LEU A 1006 22.80 -25.12 7.59
CA LEU A 1006 22.17 -24.15 8.50
C LEU A 1006 22.85 -24.05 9.88
N THR A 1007 23.50 -25.11 10.36
CA THR A 1007 24.13 -25.14 11.70
C THR A 1007 25.64 -24.92 11.67
N GLU A 1008 26.33 -25.23 10.55
CA GLU A 1008 27.77 -25.05 10.39
C GLU A 1008 28.16 -23.99 9.35
N ARG A 1009 27.29 -23.70 8.36
CA ARG A 1009 27.62 -22.85 7.20
C ARG A 1009 26.64 -21.69 6.94
N LEU A 1010 25.74 -21.37 7.88
CA LEU A 1010 24.78 -20.29 7.67
C LEU A 1010 25.53 -18.98 7.42
N PHE A 1011 25.28 -18.41 6.24
CA PHE A 1011 25.95 -17.23 5.74
C PHE A 1011 27.49 -17.27 5.90
N SER A 1012 28.11 -18.43 5.66
CA SER A 1012 29.59 -18.57 5.70
C SER A 1012 30.31 -17.75 4.64
N MET A 1013 29.60 -17.38 3.56
CA MET A 1013 30.07 -16.40 2.58
C MET A 1013 30.08 -14.97 3.15
N ALA A 1014 29.18 -14.68 4.10
CA ALA A 1014 29.00 -13.36 4.72
C ALA A 1014 29.93 -13.11 5.92
N HIS A 1015 29.93 -14.04 6.88
CA HIS A 1015 30.65 -13.84 8.14
C HIS A 1015 31.95 -14.65 8.18
N ALA A 1016 33.04 -14.01 8.62
CA ALA A 1016 34.32 -14.66 8.93
C ALA A 1016 34.17 -15.82 9.94
N VAL A 1017 33.12 -15.77 10.76
CA VAL A 1017 32.64 -16.88 11.59
C VAL A 1017 31.23 -17.22 11.15
N ALA A 1018 31.07 -18.32 10.38
CA ALA A 1018 29.77 -18.79 9.90
C ALA A 1018 28.78 -18.98 11.07
N LEU A 1019 27.53 -18.54 10.89
CA LEU A 1019 26.51 -18.58 11.93
C LEU A 1019 25.87 -19.97 12.07
N ASP A 1020 25.06 -20.15 13.11
CA ASP A 1020 24.32 -21.38 13.42
C ASP A 1020 22.86 -21.02 13.68
N LEU A 1021 21.96 -21.40 12.76
CA LEU A 1021 20.55 -21.03 12.83
C LEU A 1021 19.84 -21.59 14.06
N ALA A 1022 20.20 -22.81 14.49
CA ALA A 1022 19.60 -23.44 15.66
C ALA A 1022 20.01 -22.72 16.95
N ALA A 1023 21.30 -22.40 17.08
CA ALA A 1023 21.82 -21.63 18.19
C ALA A 1023 21.21 -20.20 18.22
N MET A 1024 21.04 -19.57 17.06
CA MET A 1024 20.40 -18.25 16.95
C MET A 1024 18.91 -18.28 17.34
N ASN A 1025 18.17 -19.34 17.01
CA ASN A 1025 16.75 -19.45 17.43
C ASN A 1025 16.62 -19.59 18.95
N ILE A 1026 17.49 -20.38 19.59
CA ILE A 1026 17.55 -20.49 21.06
C ILE A 1026 17.91 -19.13 21.68
N GLN A 1027 18.96 -18.48 21.16
CA GLN A 1027 19.41 -17.17 21.66
C GLN A 1027 18.32 -16.08 21.49
N ARG A 1028 17.60 -16.08 20.36
CA ARG A 1028 16.48 -15.15 20.09
C ARG A 1028 15.29 -15.39 21.02
N GLY A 1029 14.98 -16.66 21.33
CA GLY A 1029 13.98 -16.98 22.35
C GLY A 1029 14.33 -16.43 23.74
N ARG A 1030 15.61 -16.51 24.13
CA ARG A 1030 16.10 -15.92 25.40
C ARG A 1030 16.13 -14.39 25.37
N ASP A 1031 16.49 -13.78 24.24
CA ASP A 1031 16.47 -12.33 24.00
C ASP A 1031 15.06 -11.71 24.10
N HIS A 1032 14.04 -12.44 23.63
CA HIS A 1032 12.63 -12.06 23.67
C HIS A 1032 11.92 -12.45 24.98
N GLY A 1033 12.65 -13.00 25.95
CA GLY A 1033 12.11 -13.46 27.23
C GLY A 1033 11.02 -14.52 27.07
N ILE A 1034 11.17 -15.46 26.15
CA ILE A 1034 10.19 -16.54 25.94
C ILE A 1034 10.23 -17.51 27.14
N PRO A 1035 9.08 -17.83 27.77
CA PRO A 1035 8.99 -18.83 28.83
C PRO A 1035 9.54 -20.20 28.44
N PRO A 1036 10.01 -21.00 29.43
CA PRO A 1036 10.27 -22.42 29.24
C PRO A 1036 9.16 -23.21 28.54
N TYR A 1037 9.54 -24.32 27.92
CA TYR A 1037 8.64 -25.24 27.21
C TYR A 1037 7.45 -25.73 28.07
N ASN A 1038 7.66 -25.99 29.36
CA ASN A 1038 6.60 -26.50 30.26
C ASN A 1038 5.43 -25.52 30.45
N ASP A 1039 5.66 -24.20 30.37
CA ASP A 1039 4.58 -23.22 30.50
C ASP A 1039 3.67 -23.28 29.27
N TYR A 1040 4.25 -23.45 28.09
CA TYR A 1040 3.51 -23.65 26.84
C TYR A 1040 2.82 -25.02 26.77
N ARG A 1041 3.42 -26.08 27.34
CA ARG A 1041 2.69 -27.36 27.54
C ARG A 1041 1.43 -27.16 28.36
N THR A 1042 1.56 -26.46 29.49
CA THR A 1042 0.43 -26.18 30.41
C THR A 1042 -0.64 -25.35 29.72
N PHE A 1043 -0.27 -24.31 28.97
CA PHE A 1043 -1.18 -23.55 28.10
C PHE A 1043 -1.91 -24.45 27.09
N CYS A 1044 -1.20 -25.39 26.47
CA CYS A 1044 -1.73 -26.36 25.53
C CYS A 1044 -2.45 -27.56 26.19
N ASN A 1045 -2.82 -27.47 27.47
CA ASN A 1045 -3.51 -28.50 28.23
C ASN A 1045 -2.76 -29.85 28.32
N LEU A 1046 -1.43 -29.79 28.29
CA LEU A 1046 -0.52 -30.90 28.59
C LEU A 1046 0.06 -30.75 30.01
N THR A 1047 0.44 -31.86 30.64
CA THR A 1047 1.02 -31.84 31.99
C THR A 1047 2.41 -31.23 32.02
N SER A 1048 2.70 -30.32 32.96
CA SER A 1048 4.06 -29.80 33.22
C SER A 1048 4.99 -30.93 33.70
N ALA A 1049 6.03 -31.24 32.94
CA ALA A 1049 6.98 -32.32 33.25
C ALA A 1049 7.88 -31.95 34.44
N GLN A 1050 7.99 -32.83 35.43
CA GLN A 1050 8.92 -32.65 36.56
C GLN A 1050 10.22 -33.42 36.33
N THR A 1051 10.13 -34.56 35.64
CA THR A 1051 11.24 -35.41 35.19
C THR A 1051 11.26 -35.50 33.67
N PHE A 1052 12.39 -35.90 33.08
CA PHE A 1052 12.44 -36.10 31.64
C PHE A 1052 11.56 -37.28 31.18
N ASP A 1053 11.31 -38.30 32.00
CA ASP A 1053 10.40 -39.39 31.63
C ASP A 1053 8.91 -38.99 31.63
N ASP A 1054 8.54 -37.82 32.17
CA ASP A 1054 7.21 -37.23 31.97
C ASP A 1054 7.01 -36.71 30.53
N LEU A 1055 8.08 -36.63 29.73
CA LEU A 1055 8.06 -36.32 28.30
C LEU A 1055 7.95 -37.57 27.41
N ARG A 1056 7.79 -38.77 27.97
CA ARG A 1056 7.85 -40.03 27.19
C ARG A 1056 6.76 -40.20 26.13
N ASN A 1057 5.68 -39.44 26.19
CA ASN A 1057 4.59 -39.51 25.22
C ASN A 1057 4.84 -38.59 24.02
N GLU A 1058 5.38 -37.40 24.28
CA GLU A 1058 5.69 -36.36 23.31
C GLU A 1058 7.09 -36.51 22.69
N ILE A 1059 8.06 -37.03 23.45
CA ILE A 1059 9.45 -37.31 23.03
C ILE A 1059 9.75 -38.78 23.37
N LYS A 1060 9.34 -39.70 22.50
CA LYS A 1060 9.36 -41.15 22.78
C LYS A 1060 10.77 -41.71 22.81
N ASN A 1061 11.68 -41.16 22.01
CA ASN A 1061 13.06 -41.62 21.93
C ASN A 1061 13.85 -41.29 23.22
N PRO A 1062 14.26 -42.30 24.02
CA PRO A 1062 14.92 -42.08 25.30
C PRO A 1062 16.28 -41.38 25.14
N ASN A 1063 17.00 -41.59 24.03
CA ASN A 1063 18.29 -40.96 23.79
C ASN A 1063 18.15 -39.43 23.56
N VAL A 1064 17.01 -38.99 23.03
CA VAL A 1064 16.70 -37.54 22.89
C VAL A 1064 16.37 -36.95 24.27
N ARG A 1065 15.61 -37.67 25.10
CA ARG A 1065 15.33 -37.27 26.49
C ARG A 1065 16.61 -37.19 27.34
N GLU A 1066 17.52 -38.16 27.20
CA GLU A 1066 18.81 -38.17 27.89
C GLU A 1066 19.72 -37.00 27.45
N LYS A 1067 19.78 -36.69 26.14
CA LYS A 1067 20.49 -35.50 25.64
C LYS A 1067 19.93 -34.21 26.24
N LEU A 1068 18.60 -34.05 26.26
CA LEU A 1068 17.95 -32.91 26.90
C LEU A 1068 18.26 -32.83 28.41
N GLN A 1069 18.29 -33.97 29.11
CA GLN A 1069 18.66 -34.04 30.52
C GLN A 1069 20.10 -33.60 30.78
N ARG A 1070 21.06 -34.08 29.98
CA ARG A 1070 22.47 -33.69 30.08
C ARG A 1070 22.71 -32.21 29.77
N LEU A 1071 21.87 -31.60 28.91
CA LEU A 1071 21.97 -30.19 28.52
C LEU A 1071 21.29 -29.23 29.51
N TYR A 1072 20.08 -29.54 29.99
CA TYR A 1072 19.26 -28.61 30.77
C TYR A 1072 19.14 -28.94 32.26
N GLY A 1073 19.50 -30.16 32.68
CA GLY A 1073 19.40 -30.65 34.07
C GLY A 1073 17.97 -30.95 34.54
N THR A 1074 16.99 -30.13 34.16
CA THR A 1074 15.57 -30.27 34.49
C THR A 1074 14.68 -29.88 33.30
N PRO A 1075 13.53 -30.55 33.07
CA PRO A 1075 12.58 -30.16 32.02
C PRO A 1075 12.02 -28.74 32.20
N LEU A 1076 12.03 -28.20 33.42
CA LEU A 1076 11.59 -26.83 33.75
C LEU A 1076 12.45 -25.74 33.08
N ASN A 1077 13.64 -26.06 32.58
CA ASN A 1077 14.56 -25.09 31.99
C ASN A 1077 14.57 -25.06 30.46
N ILE A 1078 14.00 -26.07 29.78
CA ILE A 1078 14.17 -26.27 28.34
C ILE A 1078 13.62 -25.05 27.56
N ASP A 1079 14.45 -24.48 26.69
CA ASP A 1079 14.04 -23.40 25.79
C ASP A 1079 12.95 -23.91 24.83
N LEU A 1080 11.98 -23.04 24.47
CA LEU A 1080 10.81 -23.47 23.70
C LEU A 1080 11.17 -24.10 22.34
N PHE A 1081 12.01 -23.45 21.53
CA PHE A 1081 12.37 -23.91 20.18
C PHE A 1081 12.90 -25.37 20.13
N PRO A 1082 13.97 -25.76 20.86
CA PRO A 1082 14.50 -27.12 20.77
C PRO A 1082 13.50 -28.18 21.24
N ALA A 1083 12.64 -27.87 22.23
CA ALA A 1083 11.60 -28.79 22.67
C ALA A 1083 10.53 -29.02 21.58
N LEU A 1084 9.99 -27.94 21.01
CA LEU A 1084 8.98 -28.02 19.93
C LEU A 1084 9.48 -28.81 18.70
N MET A 1085 10.80 -28.81 18.45
CA MET A 1085 11.43 -29.59 17.38
C MET A 1085 11.68 -31.05 17.78
N ALA A 1086 11.99 -31.32 19.05
CA ALA A 1086 12.23 -32.66 19.58
C ALA A 1086 10.96 -33.51 19.76
N GLU A 1087 9.77 -32.87 19.86
CA GLU A 1087 8.49 -33.59 19.89
C GLU A 1087 8.30 -34.49 18.65
N ASP A 1088 7.88 -35.73 18.87
CA ASP A 1088 7.47 -36.63 17.79
C ASP A 1088 6.17 -36.13 17.13
N LEU A 1089 6.03 -36.40 15.83
CA LEU A 1089 4.92 -35.89 15.03
C LEU A 1089 3.58 -36.50 15.47
N VAL A 1090 2.55 -35.66 15.58
CA VAL A 1090 1.16 -36.12 15.67
C VAL A 1090 0.78 -36.76 14.33
N PRO A 1091 0.15 -37.96 14.30
CA PRO A 1091 -0.17 -38.68 13.07
C PRO A 1091 -0.89 -37.81 12.02
N GLY A 1092 -0.42 -37.86 10.78
CA GLY A 1092 -0.98 -37.09 9.66
C GLY A 1092 -0.57 -35.61 9.61
N SER A 1093 0.16 -35.09 10.60
CA SER A 1093 0.65 -33.71 10.64
C SER A 1093 2.15 -33.60 10.28
N ARG A 1094 2.72 -32.40 10.44
CA ARG A 1094 4.17 -32.15 10.48
C ARG A 1094 4.64 -31.49 11.78
N LEU A 1095 3.84 -31.59 12.85
CA LEU A 1095 4.08 -30.91 14.13
C LEU A 1095 3.97 -31.88 15.32
N GLY A 1096 4.67 -31.54 16.41
CA GLY A 1096 4.41 -32.11 17.73
C GLY A 1096 3.16 -31.51 18.38
N PRO A 1097 2.64 -32.09 19.48
CA PRO A 1097 1.38 -31.67 20.09
C PRO A 1097 1.39 -30.22 20.61
N THR A 1098 2.47 -29.77 21.27
CA THR A 1098 2.55 -28.38 21.75
C THR A 1098 2.67 -27.43 20.57
N LEU A 1099 3.50 -27.80 19.58
CA LEU A 1099 3.69 -26.99 18.37
C LEU A 1099 2.39 -26.84 17.55
N MET A 1100 1.60 -27.91 17.44
CA MET A 1100 0.28 -27.91 16.79
C MET A 1100 -0.69 -26.96 17.47
N CYS A 1101 -0.75 -26.98 18.81
CA CYS A 1101 -1.57 -26.08 19.60
C CYS A 1101 -1.22 -24.60 19.34
N LEU A 1102 0.06 -24.24 19.32
CA LEU A 1102 0.51 -22.86 19.08
C LEU A 1102 0.17 -22.38 17.66
N LEU A 1103 0.42 -23.20 16.64
CA LEU A 1103 0.09 -22.86 15.25
C LEU A 1103 -1.42 -22.77 15.03
N ALA A 1104 -2.20 -23.76 15.50
CA ALA A 1104 -3.65 -23.73 15.39
C ALA A 1104 -4.25 -22.50 16.09
N THR A 1105 -3.72 -22.10 17.24
CA THR A 1105 -4.17 -20.90 17.97
C THR A 1105 -3.85 -19.61 17.20
N GLN A 1106 -2.63 -19.46 16.66
CA GLN A 1106 -2.29 -18.28 15.85
C GLN A 1106 -3.17 -18.20 14.60
N PHE A 1107 -3.20 -19.24 13.76
CA PHE A 1107 -3.96 -19.22 12.50
C PHE A 1107 -5.47 -19.09 12.74
N LYS A 1108 -6.02 -19.65 13.83
CA LYS A 1108 -7.42 -19.38 14.18
C LYS A 1108 -7.67 -17.88 14.40
N ARG A 1109 -6.79 -17.19 15.13
CA ARG A 1109 -6.94 -15.75 15.41
C ARG A 1109 -6.66 -14.86 14.20
N LEU A 1110 -5.71 -15.25 13.34
CA LEU A 1110 -5.47 -14.58 12.06
C LEU A 1110 -6.69 -14.61 11.13
N ARG A 1111 -7.47 -15.70 11.18
CA ARG A 1111 -8.71 -15.86 10.41
C ARG A 1111 -9.89 -15.15 11.07
N ASP A 1112 -10.11 -15.40 12.35
CA ASP A 1112 -11.32 -14.98 13.06
C ASP A 1112 -11.27 -13.48 13.43
N GLY A 1113 -10.08 -12.91 13.65
CA GLY A 1113 -9.86 -11.49 13.96
C GLY A 1113 -9.57 -10.58 12.76
N ASP A 1114 -9.71 -11.07 11.52
CA ASP A 1114 -9.47 -10.30 10.29
C ASP A 1114 -10.80 -9.90 9.63
N ARG A 1115 -11.16 -8.61 9.71
CA ARG A 1115 -12.39 -8.06 9.10
C ARG A 1115 -12.41 -8.19 7.58
N PHE A 1116 -11.23 -8.31 6.96
CA PHE A 1116 -11.06 -8.45 5.51
C PHE A 1116 -10.73 -9.89 5.10
N TRP A 1117 -10.94 -10.88 5.99
CA TRP A 1117 -10.86 -12.30 5.66
C TRP A 1117 -11.73 -12.62 4.44
N TYR A 1118 -11.21 -13.40 3.49
CA TYR A 1118 -11.82 -13.52 2.16
C TYR A 1118 -13.22 -14.16 2.15
N GLU A 1119 -13.59 -14.93 3.17
CA GLU A 1119 -14.95 -15.48 3.33
C GLU A 1119 -15.88 -14.61 4.20
N ASN A 1120 -15.41 -13.48 4.74
CA ASN A 1120 -16.23 -12.61 5.58
C ASN A 1120 -17.30 -11.91 4.70
N PRO A 1121 -18.60 -11.95 5.06
CA PRO A 1121 -19.66 -11.36 4.25
C PRO A 1121 -19.43 -9.88 3.95
N GLY A 1122 -19.52 -9.52 2.66
CA GLY A 1122 -19.29 -8.16 2.18
C GLY A 1122 -17.86 -7.85 1.71
N VAL A 1123 -16.88 -8.70 2.00
CA VAL A 1123 -15.51 -8.54 1.45
C VAL A 1123 -15.50 -8.85 -0.05
N PHE A 1124 -16.14 -9.94 -0.46
CA PHE A 1124 -16.38 -10.32 -1.85
C PHE A 1124 -17.85 -10.72 -2.07
N THR A 1125 -18.33 -10.64 -3.31
CA THR A 1125 -19.65 -11.18 -3.67
C THR A 1125 -19.64 -12.72 -3.68
N PRO A 1126 -20.79 -13.41 -3.55
CA PRO A 1126 -20.83 -14.88 -3.62
C PRO A 1126 -20.25 -15.46 -4.93
N ALA A 1127 -20.41 -14.76 -6.05
CA ALA A 1127 -19.84 -15.16 -7.34
C ALA A 1127 -18.31 -15.03 -7.35
N GLN A 1128 -17.78 -13.91 -6.85
CA GLN A 1128 -16.33 -13.69 -6.67
C GLN A 1128 -15.71 -14.72 -5.72
N LEU A 1129 -16.36 -14.98 -4.58
CA LEU A 1129 -15.91 -15.98 -3.61
C LEU A 1129 -15.87 -17.40 -4.20
N THR A 1130 -16.84 -17.73 -5.07
CA THR A 1130 -16.86 -19.02 -5.79
C THR A 1130 -15.67 -19.17 -6.74
N GLN A 1131 -15.19 -18.06 -7.35
CA GLN A 1131 -13.97 -18.09 -8.16
C GLN A 1131 -12.71 -18.15 -7.30
N LEU A 1132 -12.63 -17.36 -6.22
CA LEU A 1132 -11.47 -17.38 -5.30
C LEU A 1132 -11.20 -18.77 -4.72
N LYS A 1133 -12.26 -19.54 -4.44
CA LYS A 1133 -12.15 -20.94 -3.95
C LYS A 1133 -11.69 -21.97 -5.00
N GLN A 1134 -11.35 -21.53 -6.22
CA GLN A 1134 -10.67 -22.34 -7.24
C GLN A 1134 -9.16 -22.06 -7.28
N SER A 1135 -8.67 -21.08 -6.51
CA SER A 1135 -7.27 -20.66 -6.54
C SER A 1135 -6.35 -21.75 -6.00
N SER A 1136 -5.32 -22.11 -6.76
CA SER A 1136 -4.29 -23.06 -6.31
C SER A 1136 -2.91 -22.48 -6.58
N LEU A 1137 -1.92 -22.85 -5.74
CA LEU A 1137 -0.53 -22.48 -6.02
C LEU A 1137 -0.06 -23.09 -7.36
N THR A 1138 -0.55 -24.28 -7.69
CA THR A 1138 -0.41 -24.92 -9.00
C THR A 1138 -0.79 -23.97 -10.15
N ARG A 1139 -1.98 -23.36 -10.09
CA ARG A 1139 -2.46 -22.41 -11.11
C ARG A 1139 -1.58 -21.18 -11.20
N VAL A 1140 -1.27 -20.57 -10.04
CA VAL A 1140 -0.42 -19.37 -9.96
C VAL A 1140 0.97 -19.64 -10.55
N LEU A 1141 1.54 -20.84 -10.36
CA LEU A 1141 2.81 -21.24 -10.97
C LEU A 1141 2.69 -21.45 -12.49
N CYS A 1142 1.63 -22.07 -12.98
CA CYS A 1142 1.37 -22.20 -14.42
C CYS A 1142 1.24 -20.83 -15.13
N ASP A 1143 0.52 -19.88 -14.53
CA ASP A 1143 0.31 -18.56 -15.14
C ASP A 1143 1.59 -17.70 -15.16
N ASN A 1144 2.43 -17.83 -14.13
CA ASN A 1144 3.51 -16.88 -13.86
C ASN A 1144 4.93 -17.44 -14.01
N GLY A 1145 5.11 -18.76 -14.11
CA GLY A 1145 6.37 -19.39 -14.53
C GLY A 1145 6.77 -19.04 -15.96
N ASP A 1146 8.05 -19.15 -16.30
CA ASP A 1146 8.59 -18.80 -17.61
C ASP A 1146 8.14 -19.78 -18.72
N ASN A 1147 8.22 -21.10 -18.47
CA ASN A 1147 7.76 -22.18 -19.37
C ASN A 1147 7.28 -23.41 -18.56
N ILE A 1148 6.41 -23.20 -17.57
CA ILE A 1148 5.82 -24.30 -16.80
C ILE A 1148 4.55 -24.78 -17.50
N THR A 1149 4.64 -25.93 -18.18
CA THR A 1149 3.52 -26.55 -18.92
C THR A 1149 3.01 -27.84 -18.28
N ARG A 1150 3.85 -28.53 -17.49
CA ARG A 1150 3.53 -29.78 -16.79
C ARG A 1150 3.78 -29.63 -15.29
N ILE A 1151 2.79 -29.99 -14.47
CA ILE A 1151 2.81 -29.77 -13.01
C ILE A 1151 1.88 -30.75 -12.28
N GLN A 1152 2.12 -31.00 -10.98
CA GLN A 1152 1.14 -31.73 -10.16
C GLN A 1152 -0.08 -30.88 -9.84
N GLN A 1153 -1.25 -31.52 -9.75
CA GLN A 1153 -2.49 -30.87 -9.30
C GLN A 1153 -2.35 -30.20 -7.91
N ASP A 1154 -1.62 -30.83 -6.99
CA ASP A 1154 -1.27 -30.30 -5.67
C ASP A 1154 0.26 -30.24 -5.53
N VAL A 1155 0.85 -29.09 -5.88
CA VAL A 1155 2.32 -28.87 -5.88
C VAL A 1155 3.02 -29.10 -4.54
N PHE A 1156 2.26 -29.22 -3.44
CA PHE A 1156 2.79 -29.59 -2.14
C PHE A 1156 2.99 -31.10 -1.98
N ARG A 1157 2.50 -31.94 -2.89
CA ARG A 1157 2.59 -33.42 -2.84
C ARG A 1157 3.58 -33.98 -3.85
N VAL A 1158 4.33 -34.99 -3.42
CA VAL A 1158 5.25 -35.75 -4.28
C VAL A 1158 4.43 -36.53 -5.33
N ALA A 1159 4.95 -36.63 -6.54
CA ALA A 1159 4.41 -37.44 -7.64
C ALA A 1159 5.56 -38.11 -8.42
N GLU A 1160 5.26 -39.21 -9.11
CA GLU A 1160 6.23 -40.04 -9.83
C GLU A 1160 6.20 -39.75 -11.34
N LEU A 1161 7.15 -38.98 -11.86
CA LEU A 1161 7.21 -38.65 -13.29
C LEU A 1161 7.14 -39.91 -14.18
N PRO A 1162 6.29 -39.97 -15.23
CA PRO A 1162 5.38 -38.92 -15.71
C PRO A 1162 4.00 -38.86 -15.01
N HIS A 1163 3.68 -39.85 -14.17
CA HIS A 1163 2.39 -39.97 -13.50
C HIS A 1163 2.17 -38.86 -12.46
N GLY A 1164 0.94 -38.36 -12.36
CA GLY A 1164 0.60 -37.25 -11.45
C GLY A 1164 1.03 -35.86 -11.92
N TYR A 1165 1.74 -35.73 -13.05
CA TYR A 1165 2.03 -34.45 -13.73
C TYR A 1165 1.05 -34.25 -14.90
N GLY A 1166 0.07 -33.35 -14.73
CA GLY A 1166 -0.93 -32.98 -15.74
C GLY A 1166 -0.52 -31.76 -16.58
N SER A 1167 -1.34 -31.38 -17.56
CA SER A 1167 -1.15 -30.12 -18.28
C SER A 1167 -1.56 -28.95 -17.39
N CYS A 1168 -0.85 -27.83 -17.51
CA CYS A 1168 -1.31 -26.55 -16.97
C CYS A 1168 -2.65 -26.11 -17.55
N ASP A 1169 -3.09 -26.58 -18.73
CA ASP A 1169 -4.41 -26.26 -19.29
C ASP A 1169 -5.56 -26.92 -18.51
N ASP A 1170 -5.30 -28.06 -17.84
CA ASP A 1170 -6.29 -28.79 -17.04
C ASP A 1170 -6.50 -28.17 -15.64
N VAL A 1171 -5.67 -27.21 -15.24
CA VAL A 1171 -5.71 -26.59 -13.90
C VAL A 1171 -6.64 -25.37 -13.91
N SER A 1172 -7.72 -25.43 -13.14
CA SER A 1172 -8.77 -24.41 -13.06
C SER A 1172 -8.23 -22.99 -12.86
N GLN A 1173 -8.73 -22.04 -13.67
CA GLN A 1173 -8.41 -20.61 -13.61
C GLN A 1173 -9.57 -19.83 -12.99
N ILE A 1174 -9.26 -18.80 -12.20
CA ILE A 1174 -10.27 -17.89 -11.65
C ILE A 1174 -10.90 -17.04 -12.77
N ASP A 1175 -12.23 -16.99 -12.82
CA ASP A 1175 -12.93 -16.12 -13.78
C ASP A 1175 -13.03 -14.68 -13.28
N LEU A 1176 -12.07 -13.84 -13.68
CA LEU A 1176 -12.03 -12.43 -13.33
C LEU A 1176 -13.23 -11.62 -13.88
N ARG A 1177 -14.05 -12.16 -14.80
CA ARG A 1177 -15.30 -11.52 -15.22
C ARG A 1177 -16.29 -11.31 -14.06
N MET A 1178 -16.13 -12.00 -12.92
CA MET A 1178 -16.91 -11.74 -11.71
C MET A 1178 -16.52 -10.42 -10.99
N TRP A 1179 -15.45 -9.75 -11.42
CA TRP A 1179 -15.07 -8.38 -11.04
C TRP A 1179 -15.40 -7.36 -12.13
N GLN A 1180 -16.06 -7.76 -13.23
CA GLN A 1180 -16.49 -6.81 -14.24
C GLN A 1180 -17.66 -5.98 -13.72
N ASP A 1181 -17.42 -4.69 -13.52
CA ASP A 1181 -18.48 -3.71 -13.29
C ASP A 1181 -19.29 -3.56 -14.57
N CYS A 1182 -20.60 -3.83 -14.48
CA CYS A 1182 -21.49 -3.91 -15.63
C CYS A 1182 -21.67 -2.54 -16.31
N CYS A 1183 -20.91 -2.28 -17.37
CA CYS A 1183 -21.43 -1.49 -18.49
C CYS A 1183 -22.63 -2.24 -19.11
N GLU A 1184 -23.73 -1.55 -19.45
CA GLU A 1184 -24.89 -2.13 -20.16
C GLU A 1184 -24.59 -2.45 -21.66
N GLY A 1185 -23.44 -3.07 -21.94
CA GLY A 1185 -22.99 -3.43 -23.29
C GLY A 1185 -23.33 -4.86 -23.73
N ARG A 1186 -23.84 -5.73 -22.84
CA ARG A 1186 -24.17 -7.14 -23.17
C ARG A 1186 -25.50 -7.62 -22.56
N LYS A 1187 -26.62 -7.07 -23.06
CA LYS A 1187 -27.96 -7.65 -22.88
C LYS A 1187 -28.68 -8.02 -24.19
N TRP A 1188 -27.96 -8.02 -25.32
CA TRP A 1188 -28.51 -8.32 -26.66
C TRP A 1188 -27.95 -9.63 -27.29
N ALA A 1189 -27.52 -10.59 -26.45
CA ALA A 1189 -27.04 -11.90 -26.92
C ALA A 1189 -27.54 -13.11 -26.08
N SER A 1190 -28.35 -12.91 -25.03
CA SER A 1190 -28.84 -14.00 -24.16
C SER A 1190 -30.36 -14.15 -24.08
N GLN A 1191 -31.14 -13.24 -24.66
CA GLN A 1191 -32.61 -13.33 -24.71
C GLN A 1191 -33.16 -14.34 -25.74
N HIS A 1192 -32.30 -15.11 -26.42
CA HIS A 1192 -32.70 -16.28 -27.23
C HIS A 1192 -32.21 -17.63 -26.67
N ALA A 1193 -31.39 -17.63 -25.59
CA ALA A 1193 -31.04 -18.86 -24.87
C ALA A 1193 -31.97 -19.12 -23.67
N ALA A 1194 -32.45 -18.06 -23.01
CA ALA A 1194 -33.29 -18.18 -21.81
C ALA A 1194 -34.76 -18.57 -22.08
N PHE A 1195 -35.21 -18.60 -23.34
CA PHE A 1195 -36.58 -19.01 -23.71
C PHE A 1195 -36.69 -20.49 -24.14
N PHE A 1196 -35.58 -21.22 -24.22
CA PHE A 1196 -35.57 -22.66 -24.58
C PHE A 1196 -35.38 -23.61 -23.39
N PHE A 1197 -35.03 -23.10 -22.20
CA PHE A 1197 -34.78 -23.93 -21.00
C PHE A 1197 -35.90 -23.89 -19.93
N CYS A 1198 -36.87 -22.99 -20.03
CA CYS A 1198 -38.01 -22.91 -19.08
C CYS A 1198 -39.24 -23.74 -19.47
N THR A 1199 -39.18 -24.51 -20.57
CA THR A 1199 -40.33 -25.29 -21.09
C THR A 1199 -40.17 -26.80 -20.96
N ILE A 1200 -39.05 -27.30 -20.42
CA ILE A 1200 -38.72 -28.74 -20.31
C ILE A 1200 -38.71 -29.23 -18.85
N LEU A 1201 -38.88 -28.35 -17.87
CA LEU A 1201 -38.83 -28.68 -16.43
C LEU A 1201 -40.18 -28.59 -15.69
N PHE A 1202 -41.30 -28.61 -16.43
CA PHE A 1202 -42.66 -28.63 -15.87
C PHE A 1202 -43.53 -29.82 -16.33
N THR A 1203 -42.94 -30.85 -16.95
CA THR A 1203 -43.63 -32.08 -17.42
C THR A 1203 -43.02 -33.38 -16.90
N GLN A 1204 -42.15 -33.33 -15.88
CA GLN A 1204 -41.51 -34.51 -15.27
C GLN A 1204 -41.70 -34.65 -13.75
N ILE A 1205 -42.69 -33.95 -13.18
CA ILE A 1205 -43.21 -34.23 -11.84
C ILE A 1205 -44.72 -34.33 -11.99
N TRP A 1206 -45.23 -35.52 -12.34
CA TRP A 1206 -46.61 -36.04 -12.16
C TRP A 1206 -46.77 -37.39 -12.92
N SER A 1207 -45.91 -38.36 -12.62
CA SER A 1207 -46.18 -39.79 -12.84
C SER A 1207 -45.33 -40.60 -11.85
N TYR A 1208 -45.78 -41.82 -11.50
CA TYR A 1208 -45.27 -42.64 -10.38
C TYR A 1208 -45.51 -42.11 -8.96
N GLN A 1209 -46.77 -42.20 -8.52
CA GLN A 1209 -47.13 -43.18 -7.48
C GLN A 1209 -48.66 -43.40 -7.48
N GLY A 1210 -49.10 -44.63 -7.74
CA GLY A 1210 -50.52 -44.98 -7.82
C GLY A 1210 -50.76 -46.45 -7.46
N GLY A 1211 -51.39 -46.66 -6.29
CA GLY A 1211 -51.80 -47.96 -5.72
C GLY A 1211 -50.70 -48.71 -4.95
N THR A 1212 -50.97 -49.49 -3.89
CA THR A 1212 -52.14 -49.69 -3.00
C THR A 1212 -51.65 -50.54 -1.79
N HIS A 1213 -52.34 -50.82 -0.67
CA HIS A 1213 -53.72 -50.64 -0.16
C HIS A 1213 -53.71 -50.73 1.39
N ILE A 1214 -54.71 -50.15 2.07
CA ILE A 1214 -55.31 -50.60 3.36
C ILE A 1214 -54.39 -50.86 4.58
N SER A 1215 -54.44 -49.95 5.56
CA SER A 1215 -55.00 -50.21 6.91
C SER A 1215 -55.12 -48.90 7.71
#